data_AF-A0A7T6Z7N5-F1
#
_entry.id   AF-A0A7T6Z7N5-F1
#
_cell.length_a   1.000
_cell.length_b   1.000
_cell.length_c   1.000
_cell.angle_alpha   90.00
_cell.angle_beta   90.00
_cell.angle_gamma   90.00
#
_symmetry.space_group_name_H-M   'P 1'
#
loop_
_entity.id
_entity.type
_entity.pdbx_description
1 polymer ?
#
loop_
_entity_poly.entity_id
_entity_poly.type
_entity_poly.pdbx_seq_one_letter_code
_entity_poly.pdbx_strand_id
1 'polypeptide(L)'
;MSKPYTITFAGDTSLGEGYLNKPNRKKEKERLDGDPFSFFKEVAPFVKQSDYFILNLETVLAKNPSGFLEGKEYPNWDSPKRTLDILQKLNVNAVSLANNHTMDYGESTLIDTINELKSADITYFGAGQSRDEAIKPAKIEIQGKSQKKNVYVFTGMKASRRYRVDYNFFAKREESGVNSLNEDKLIRNISSIKEEDTDATVIVCPHWQGKDYKWVNETEESRARTFVEAGADLVIAHGTHMANHIEKYKSGIIAYSIGNFVFNSPGRYKKMQAPPYSFIVNIIFSESENGWDIQPAFYPIVTDNKETGFRVRFATHDEVVELFELLNDKHHLGEEQDVVKKDEDRYYFDIRHTKTNVISDEVDQLLPEHSLNSKTNCPDDLESFKEEIHQLEHIQSKIDDYLFRYYQMFNQDKTIYKNKAKLQLLADVVEKRHMSHNFLKKFERKEIPATNSLSFRDIMVEKSAMRKLGYRDYAWTINRKTKAYVFADSIGLRRPKSDRKIYRFDELKGTKGPIVVKPVGATGSKGVYLIFDNNKIFSAREEKYLSNWDEIEAEMKNDLNAIKRGQPVKSIVKDEWFVEELILKAPNSTEPPLDYKFYCFYGELLFVLEANRQDSSQFSTWDANGHFIKTGWHDEKARPGVGFSQEDAEITKKASLEIPSPFVRFDMLKGHDGLVFGEATPRPGGFHLFNKEYDRKLGQAYREAEARLTRDLLRGKKFEAFTKNFKI
;
A
#
# COMPACT_ATOMS: atom_id res chain seq x y z
N MET A 1 29.55 33.33 13.42
CA MET A 1 29.56 31.98 12.80
C MET A 1 30.94 31.73 12.19
N SER A 2 31.41 30.49 12.12
CA SER A 2 32.60 30.12 11.31
C SER A 2 32.27 30.23 9.82
N LYS A 3 33.29 30.38 8.97
CA LYS A 3 33.09 30.24 7.52
C LYS A 3 32.67 28.79 7.26
N PRO A 4 31.59 28.53 6.51
CA PRO A 4 31.20 27.16 6.18
C PRO A 4 32.28 26.48 5.33
N TYR A 5 32.40 25.16 5.48
CA TYR A 5 33.27 24.32 4.66
C TYR A 5 32.43 23.58 3.61
N THR A 6 32.78 23.68 2.33
CA THR A 6 31.99 23.10 1.24
C THR A 6 32.73 21.95 0.58
N ILE A 7 32.13 20.75 0.64
CA ILE A 7 32.53 19.62 -0.18
C ILE A 7 31.62 19.56 -1.40
N THR A 8 32.19 19.63 -2.59
CA THR A 8 31.44 19.55 -3.85
C THR A 8 31.63 18.18 -4.48
N PHE A 9 30.53 17.60 -4.95
CA PHE A 9 30.50 16.38 -5.74
C PHE A 9 30.02 16.71 -7.15
N ALA A 10 30.75 16.22 -8.14
CA ALA A 10 30.33 16.23 -9.54
C ALA A 10 30.22 14.80 -10.08
N GLY A 11 29.35 14.65 -11.07
CA GLY A 11 29.03 13.39 -11.71
C GLY A 11 30.15 12.79 -12.57
N ASP A 12 29.74 11.91 -13.46
CA ASP A 12 30.60 11.18 -14.38
C ASP A 12 31.39 12.15 -15.27
N THR A 13 32.73 12.03 -15.27
CA THR A 13 33.64 12.98 -15.92
C THR A 13 34.64 12.26 -16.84
N SER A 14 34.74 12.75 -18.07
CA SER A 14 35.77 12.38 -19.04
C SER A 14 35.95 13.49 -20.09
N LEU A 15 37.20 13.83 -20.40
CA LEU A 15 37.56 14.77 -21.48
C LEU A 15 37.29 14.20 -22.88
N GLY A 16 37.14 12.88 -22.97
CA GLY A 16 36.59 12.17 -24.12
C GLY A 16 37.59 12.01 -25.26
N GLU A 17 38.89 11.87 -25.01
CA GLU A 17 39.87 11.64 -26.08
C GLU A 17 39.47 10.46 -26.96
N GLY A 18 39.09 9.33 -26.34
CA GLY A 18 38.58 8.16 -27.07
C GLY A 18 37.30 8.45 -27.86
N TYR A 19 36.36 9.20 -27.29
CA TYR A 19 35.07 9.52 -27.93
C TYR A 19 35.18 10.55 -29.06
N LEU A 20 36.03 11.55 -28.90
CA LEU A 20 36.22 12.68 -29.81
C LEU A 20 37.25 12.38 -30.90
N ASN A 21 38.08 11.34 -30.76
CA ASN A 21 38.98 10.86 -31.81
C ASN A 21 38.25 10.07 -32.91
N LYS A 22 37.15 10.62 -33.43
CA LYS A 22 36.35 10.07 -34.52
C LYS A 22 36.25 11.08 -35.66
N PRO A 23 36.22 10.65 -36.94
CA PRO A 23 36.24 11.56 -38.09
C PRO A 23 35.12 12.61 -38.10
N ASN A 24 33.96 12.29 -37.50
CA ASN A 24 32.80 13.17 -37.44
C ASN A 24 32.78 14.14 -36.24
N ARG A 25 33.88 14.23 -35.46
CA ARG A 25 34.00 15.07 -34.25
C ARG A 25 35.16 16.06 -34.33
N LYS A 26 35.49 16.51 -35.55
CA LYS A 26 36.66 17.37 -35.82
C LYS A 26 36.65 18.65 -34.99
N LYS A 27 35.51 19.33 -34.88
CA LYS A 27 35.39 20.60 -34.13
C LYS A 27 35.62 20.41 -32.63
N GLU A 28 35.02 19.37 -32.05
CA GLU A 28 35.18 19.05 -30.63
C GLU A 28 36.61 18.58 -30.34
N LYS A 29 37.22 17.82 -31.25
CA LYS A 29 38.62 17.40 -31.15
C LYS A 29 39.58 18.59 -31.24
N GLU A 30 39.37 19.52 -32.18
CA GLU A 30 40.13 20.77 -32.29
C GLU A 30 40.03 21.60 -31.00
N ARG A 31 38.83 21.66 -30.39
CA ARG A 31 38.61 22.31 -29.09
C ARG A 31 39.36 21.59 -27.96
N LEU A 32 39.32 20.26 -27.90
CA LEU A 32 40.06 19.46 -26.91
C LEU A 32 41.58 19.64 -27.04
N ASP A 33 42.09 19.78 -28.26
CA ASP A 33 43.51 19.98 -28.52
C ASP A 33 43.97 21.42 -28.26
N GLY A 34 43.13 22.41 -28.53
CA GLY A 34 43.47 23.84 -28.40
C GLY A 34 43.12 24.46 -27.04
N ASP A 35 41.87 24.29 -26.58
CA ASP A 35 41.35 24.87 -25.32
C ASP A 35 40.43 23.88 -24.59
N PRO A 36 40.98 22.82 -23.97
CA PRO A 36 40.20 21.81 -23.25
C PRO A 36 39.48 22.39 -22.02
N PHE A 37 39.99 23.45 -21.41
CA PHE A 37 39.35 24.04 -20.23
C PHE A 37 38.00 24.68 -20.59
N SER A 38 37.83 25.10 -21.84
CA SER A 38 36.56 25.67 -22.29
C SER A 38 35.35 24.76 -22.11
N PHE A 39 35.49 23.42 -22.06
CA PHE A 39 34.36 22.50 -21.78
C PHE A 39 33.73 22.73 -20.40
N PHE A 40 34.51 23.28 -19.47
CA PHE A 40 34.11 23.52 -18.08
C PHE A 40 33.77 24.99 -17.80
N LYS A 41 33.92 25.88 -18.79
CA LYS A 41 33.98 27.33 -18.58
C LYS A 41 32.81 27.89 -17.75
N GLU A 42 31.59 27.38 -17.96
CA GLU A 42 30.38 27.90 -17.31
C GLU A 42 30.22 27.39 -15.86
N VAL A 43 30.76 26.21 -15.54
CA VAL A 43 30.64 25.57 -14.21
C VAL A 43 31.90 25.73 -13.36
N ALA A 44 33.05 25.99 -14.00
CA ALA A 44 34.35 26.13 -13.34
C ALA A 44 34.38 27.23 -12.26
N PRO A 45 33.79 28.43 -12.45
CA PRO A 45 33.78 29.45 -11.41
C PRO A 45 33.06 29.02 -10.12
N PHE A 46 32.08 28.12 -10.24
CA PHE A 46 31.32 27.60 -9.11
C PHE A 46 32.11 26.54 -8.34
N VAL A 47 32.57 25.48 -9.03
CA VAL A 47 33.30 24.37 -8.38
C VAL A 47 34.68 24.78 -7.84
N LYS A 48 35.26 25.88 -8.33
CA LYS A 48 36.52 26.42 -7.78
C LYS A 48 36.38 27.04 -6.39
N GLN A 49 35.15 27.34 -5.95
CA GLN A 49 34.88 27.91 -4.63
C GLN A 49 34.82 26.85 -3.54
N SER A 50 34.78 25.57 -3.92
CA SER A 50 34.75 24.44 -3.00
C SER A 50 36.03 24.34 -2.18
N ASP A 51 35.90 24.00 -0.90
CA ASP A 51 37.05 23.73 -0.04
C ASP A 51 37.59 22.30 -0.28
N TYR A 52 36.73 21.39 -0.77
CA TYR A 52 37.11 20.06 -1.26
C TYR A 52 36.24 19.64 -2.46
N PHE A 53 36.83 19.30 -3.61
CA PHE A 53 36.09 18.91 -4.81
C PHE A 53 36.35 17.45 -5.21
N ILE A 54 35.27 16.68 -5.35
CA ILE A 54 35.26 15.26 -5.68
C ILE A 54 34.47 15.03 -6.97
N LEU A 55 34.95 14.17 -7.86
CA LEU A 55 34.20 13.74 -9.04
C LEU A 55 34.37 12.25 -9.34
N ASN A 56 33.48 11.68 -10.16
CA ASN A 56 33.67 10.33 -10.71
C ASN A 56 34.50 10.41 -11.99
N LEU A 57 35.76 9.99 -11.94
CA LEU A 57 36.64 9.97 -13.11
C LEU A 57 36.39 8.68 -13.89
N GLU A 58 35.55 8.78 -14.91
CA GLU A 58 35.00 7.63 -15.63
C GLU A 58 35.76 7.41 -16.95
N THR A 59 37.07 7.22 -16.79
CA THR A 59 38.01 6.96 -17.87
C THR A 59 39.30 6.36 -17.28
N VAL A 60 40.13 5.76 -18.13
CA VAL A 60 41.55 5.54 -17.82
C VAL A 60 42.39 6.70 -18.33
N LEU A 61 43.55 6.91 -17.70
CA LEU A 61 44.56 7.87 -18.16
C LEU A 61 45.63 7.11 -18.95
N ALA A 62 45.65 7.31 -20.27
CA ALA A 62 46.59 6.62 -21.16
C ALA A 62 46.99 7.50 -22.35
N LYS A 63 48.14 7.20 -22.97
CA LYS A 63 48.57 7.90 -24.19
C LYS A 63 48.35 7.00 -25.41
N ASN A 64 47.22 7.17 -26.11
CA ASN A 64 46.87 6.38 -27.29
C ASN A 64 47.05 4.86 -27.06
N PRO A 65 46.33 4.27 -26.09
CA PRO A 65 46.50 2.86 -25.77
C PRO A 65 46.19 1.95 -26.98
N SER A 66 46.96 0.88 -27.14
CA SER A 66 46.98 0.03 -28.33
C SER A 66 45.84 -1.00 -28.41
N GLY A 67 45.14 -1.27 -27.31
CA GLY A 67 44.02 -2.22 -27.26
C GLY A 67 43.31 -2.21 -25.91
N PHE A 68 42.01 -2.48 -25.92
CA PHE A 68 41.13 -2.54 -24.74
C PHE A 68 40.71 -3.98 -24.47
N LEU A 69 40.09 -4.25 -23.33
CA LEU A 69 39.62 -5.58 -22.95
C LEU A 69 38.70 -6.19 -24.01
N GLU A 70 38.93 -7.47 -24.32
CA GLU A 70 38.18 -8.18 -25.36
C GLU A 70 36.67 -8.13 -25.11
N GLY A 71 35.92 -7.77 -26.15
CA GLY A 71 34.46 -7.66 -26.06
C GLY A 71 33.96 -6.47 -25.24
N LYS A 72 34.81 -5.57 -24.74
CA LYS A 72 34.39 -4.34 -24.06
C LYS A 72 33.70 -3.39 -25.03
N GLU A 73 32.45 -3.07 -24.72
CA GLU A 73 31.70 -2.07 -25.47
C GLU A 73 32.06 -0.67 -24.98
N TYR A 74 32.20 0.25 -25.95
CA TYR A 74 32.49 1.67 -25.75
C TYR A 74 33.74 1.93 -24.87
N PRO A 75 34.92 1.40 -25.23
CA PRO A 75 36.14 1.70 -24.48
C PRO A 75 36.45 3.20 -24.54
N ASN A 76 36.95 3.75 -23.44
CA ASN A 76 37.32 5.16 -23.35
C ASN A 76 38.63 5.38 -22.57
N TRP A 77 39.39 6.38 -23.02
CA TRP A 77 40.62 6.82 -22.39
C TRP A 77 40.75 8.33 -22.57
N ASP A 78 41.45 8.98 -21.64
CA ASP A 78 41.81 10.39 -21.70
C ASP A 78 43.33 10.56 -21.54
N SER A 79 43.89 11.65 -22.06
CA SER A 79 45.33 11.90 -21.97
C SER A 79 45.71 12.24 -20.53
N PRO A 80 46.73 11.59 -19.92
CA PRO A 80 47.14 11.88 -18.55
C PRO A 80 47.47 13.36 -18.37
N LYS A 81 48.41 13.89 -19.17
CA LYS A 81 48.85 15.29 -19.08
C LYS A 81 47.70 16.29 -19.18
N ARG A 82 46.78 16.09 -20.13
CA ARG A 82 45.66 17.01 -20.35
C ARG A 82 44.65 16.91 -19.20
N THR A 83 44.30 15.69 -18.81
CA THR A 83 43.30 15.46 -17.77
C THR A 83 43.78 16.00 -16.43
N LEU A 84 45.01 15.69 -16.04
CA LEU A 84 45.59 16.19 -14.79
C LEU A 84 45.67 17.73 -14.76
N ASP A 85 46.08 18.38 -15.86
CA ASP A 85 46.09 19.86 -15.96
C ASP A 85 44.69 20.46 -15.76
N ILE A 86 43.64 19.82 -16.32
CA ILE A 86 42.26 20.27 -16.13
C ILE A 86 41.79 20.03 -14.69
N LEU A 87 42.02 18.84 -14.12
CA LEU A 87 41.62 18.52 -12.76
C LEU A 87 42.28 19.49 -11.75
N GLN A 88 43.57 19.78 -11.92
CA GLN A 88 44.28 20.78 -11.11
C GLN A 88 43.73 22.19 -11.31
N LYS A 89 43.47 22.61 -12.56
CA LYS A 89 42.86 23.93 -12.84
C LYS A 89 41.47 24.08 -12.23
N LEU A 90 40.74 22.99 -12.01
CA LEU A 90 39.42 22.96 -11.37
C LEU A 90 39.48 22.82 -9.84
N ASN A 91 40.68 22.67 -9.26
CA ASN A 91 40.91 22.36 -7.84
C ASN A 91 40.28 21.02 -7.40
N VAL A 92 40.29 20.00 -8.26
CA VAL A 92 39.83 18.65 -7.88
C VAL A 92 40.79 18.06 -6.85
N ASN A 93 40.27 17.66 -5.69
CA ASN A 93 41.04 17.06 -4.61
C ASN A 93 41.01 15.53 -4.65
N ALA A 94 39.87 14.95 -5.05
CA ALA A 94 39.71 13.51 -5.10
C ALA A 94 38.89 13.03 -6.30
N VAL A 95 39.17 11.81 -6.76
CA VAL A 95 38.40 11.14 -7.81
C VAL A 95 37.97 9.74 -7.39
N SER A 96 36.70 9.41 -7.63
CA SER A 96 36.23 8.03 -7.57
C SER A 96 36.61 7.31 -8.86
N LEU A 97 37.16 6.10 -8.72
CA LEU A 97 37.48 5.18 -9.80
C LEU A 97 36.56 3.94 -9.81
N ALA A 98 35.55 3.87 -8.94
CA ALA A 98 34.64 2.73 -8.92
C ALA A 98 33.55 2.82 -9.99
N ASN A 99 33.94 2.72 -11.25
CA ASN A 99 33.04 2.81 -12.41
C ASN A 99 33.42 1.80 -13.49
N ASN A 100 32.64 1.78 -14.56
CA ASN A 100 32.68 0.76 -15.60
C ASN A 100 33.69 1.05 -16.73
N HIS A 101 34.50 2.10 -16.59
CA HIS A 101 35.54 2.49 -17.54
C HIS A 101 36.97 2.35 -16.98
N THR A 102 37.13 2.32 -15.66
CA THR A 102 38.42 2.25 -14.96
C THR A 102 39.33 1.08 -15.35
N MET A 103 38.78 -0.02 -15.87
CA MET A 103 39.54 -1.19 -16.33
C MET A 103 39.40 -1.42 -17.84
N ASP A 104 38.91 -0.45 -18.62
CA ASP A 104 38.69 -0.62 -20.08
C ASP A 104 39.92 -1.15 -20.80
N TYR A 105 41.12 -0.77 -20.34
CA TYR A 105 42.41 -1.12 -20.93
C TYR A 105 43.24 -2.06 -20.04
N GLY A 106 42.58 -2.77 -19.12
CA GLY A 106 43.18 -3.77 -18.25
C GLY A 106 43.98 -3.20 -17.07
N GLU A 107 44.51 -4.12 -16.27
CA GLU A 107 45.18 -3.88 -15.00
C GLU A 107 46.40 -2.96 -15.10
N SER A 108 47.27 -3.12 -16.11
CA SER A 108 48.43 -2.26 -16.27
C SER A 108 48.05 -0.79 -16.45
N THR A 109 47.01 -0.53 -17.25
CA THR A 109 46.55 0.84 -17.52
C THR A 109 45.82 1.45 -16.31
N LEU A 110 45.14 0.64 -15.49
CA LEU A 110 44.62 1.08 -14.20
C LEU A 110 45.76 1.51 -13.27
N ILE A 111 46.82 0.71 -13.17
CA ILE A 111 47.97 1.02 -12.32
C ILE A 111 48.64 2.31 -12.78
N ASP A 112 48.82 2.50 -14.10
CA ASP A 112 49.33 3.74 -14.67
C ASP A 112 48.42 4.93 -14.33
N THR A 113 47.11 4.76 -14.45
CA THR A 113 46.12 5.78 -14.05
C THR A 113 46.26 6.19 -12.58
N ILE A 114 46.40 5.21 -11.68
CA ILE A 114 46.63 5.44 -10.25
C ILE A 114 47.94 6.20 -10.01
N ASN A 115 49.02 5.84 -10.71
CA ASN A 115 50.32 6.49 -10.57
C ASN A 115 50.31 7.93 -11.08
N GLU A 116 49.64 8.19 -12.19
CA GLU A 116 49.43 9.54 -12.74
C GLU A 116 48.67 10.43 -11.74
N LEU A 117 47.58 9.92 -11.14
CA LEU A 117 46.82 10.64 -10.11
C LEU A 117 47.66 10.92 -8.85
N LYS A 118 48.42 9.94 -8.37
CA LYS A 118 49.37 10.11 -7.26
C LYS A 118 50.41 11.18 -7.56
N SER A 119 50.96 11.19 -8.78
CA SER A 119 52.00 12.16 -9.18
C SER A 119 51.48 13.60 -9.23
N ALA A 120 50.18 13.78 -9.40
CA ALA A 120 49.50 15.07 -9.44
C ALA A 120 48.93 15.50 -8.08
N ASP A 121 49.17 14.73 -7.01
CA ASP A 121 48.60 14.93 -5.66
C ASP A 121 47.06 14.93 -5.65
N ILE A 122 46.45 14.11 -6.51
CA ILE A 122 45.00 13.91 -6.55
C ILE A 122 44.68 12.59 -5.85
N THR A 123 43.87 12.67 -4.80
CA THR A 123 43.43 11.47 -4.06
C THR A 123 42.55 10.60 -4.97
N TYR A 124 42.72 9.28 -4.94
CA TYR A 124 41.83 8.35 -5.61
C TYR A 124 41.26 7.35 -4.61
N PHE A 125 40.08 6.83 -4.92
CA PHE A 125 39.43 5.79 -4.15
C PHE A 125 38.50 4.96 -5.04
N GLY A 126 38.10 3.77 -4.59
CA GLY A 126 37.22 2.89 -5.37
C GLY A 126 37.90 1.99 -6.40
N ALA A 127 39.23 2.02 -6.47
CA ALA A 127 40.05 1.06 -7.19
C ALA A 127 41.42 0.96 -6.50
N GLY A 128 42.17 -0.09 -6.76
CA GLY A 128 43.49 -0.28 -6.15
C GLY A 128 44.21 -1.50 -6.69
N GLN A 129 45.43 -1.73 -6.21
CA GLN A 129 46.24 -2.91 -6.53
C GLN A 129 45.79 -4.17 -5.79
N SER A 130 44.90 -4.01 -4.81
CA SER A 130 44.26 -5.10 -4.08
C SER A 130 42.86 -4.70 -3.64
N ARG A 131 42.06 -5.68 -3.24
CA ARG A 131 40.72 -5.45 -2.67
C ARG A 131 40.76 -4.59 -1.42
N ASP A 132 41.80 -4.74 -0.60
CA ASP A 132 41.93 -4.01 0.66
C ASP A 132 42.33 -2.54 0.42
N GLU A 133 42.99 -2.24 -0.70
CA GLU A 133 43.18 -0.87 -1.17
C GLU A 133 41.89 -0.31 -1.79
N ALA A 134 41.25 -1.07 -2.69
CA ALA A 134 40.07 -0.61 -3.42
C ALA A 134 38.86 -0.30 -2.52
N ILE A 135 38.70 -1.00 -1.38
CA ILE A 135 37.58 -0.79 -0.45
C ILE A 135 37.76 0.43 0.47
N LYS A 136 38.96 1.02 0.56
CA LYS A 136 39.21 2.14 1.48
C LYS A 136 38.38 3.36 1.05
N PRO A 137 37.62 3.97 1.97
CA PRO A 137 36.95 5.23 1.69
C PRO A 137 37.97 6.36 1.58
N ALA A 138 37.62 7.42 0.87
CA ALA A 138 38.31 8.70 1.04
C ALA A 138 37.94 9.27 2.42
N LYS A 139 38.92 9.75 3.18
CA LYS A 139 38.72 10.39 4.48
C LYS A 139 39.06 11.87 4.36
N ILE A 140 38.14 12.73 4.77
CA ILE A 140 38.30 14.19 4.77
C ILE A 140 38.12 14.67 6.21
N GLU A 141 39.10 15.41 6.72
CA GLU A 141 39.05 15.99 8.06
C GLU A 141 38.77 17.48 7.94
N ILE A 142 37.60 17.91 8.42
CA ILE A 142 37.19 19.31 8.45
C ILE A 142 37.53 19.88 9.82
N GLN A 143 38.34 20.94 9.82
CA GLN A 143 38.73 21.66 11.03
C GLN A 143 37.78 22.85 11.26
N GLY A 144 36.89 22.72 12.23
CA GLY A 144 36.09 23.84 12.75
C GLY A 144 36.90 24.76 13.68
N LYS A 145 36.25 25.81 14.17
CA LYS A 145 36.78 26.72 15.19
C LYS A 145 36.98 26.01 16.53
N SER A 146 36.07 25.11 16.91
CA SER A 146 36.07 24.44 18.20
C SER A 146 36.02 22.92 18.09
N GLN A 147 35.44 22.39 17.02
CA GLN A 147 35.23 20.96 16.79
C GLN A 147 35.92 20.49 15.52
N LYS A 148 36.21 19.19 15.44
CA LYS A 148 36.63 18.52 14.20
C LYS A 148 35.45 17.70 13.66
N LYS A 149 35.41 17.50 12.34
CA LYS A 149 34.42 16.63 11.68
C LYS A 149 35.12 15.72 10.69
N ASN A 150 34.97 14.41 10.86
CA ASN A 150 35.45 13.44 9.90
C ASN A 150 34.36 13.12 8.88
N VAL A 151 34.71 13.10 7.60
CA VAL A 151 33.84 12.68 6.51
C VAL A 151 34.47 11.49 5.81
N TYR A 152 33.72 10.40 5.67
CA TYR A 152 34.14 9.19 4.97
C TYR A 152 33.30 8.99 3.72
N VAL A 153 33.95 8.90 2.57
CA VAL A 153 33.30 8.71 1.26
C VAL A 153 33.61 7.31 0.75
N PHE A 154 32.63 6.42 0.85
CA PHE A 154 32.68 5.09 0.25
C PHE A 154 32.21 5.13 -1.20
N THR A 155 32.73 4.22 -2.02
CA THR A 155 32.28 4.05 -3.40
C THR A 155 32.40 2.59 -3.80
N GLY A 156 31.64 2.18 -4.82
CA GLY A 156 31.69 0.82 -5.34
C GLY A 156 30.81 0.67 -6.57
N MET A 157 31.25 -0.14 -7.54
CA MET A 157 30.49 -0.39 -8.76
C MET A 157 29.61 -1.63 -8.60
N LYS A 158 28.34 -1.52 -9.01
CA LYS A 158 27.42 -2.65 -9.10
C LYS A 158 28.02 -3.74 -9.98
N ALA A 159 28.10 -4.95 -9.45
CA ALA A 159 28.66 -6.08 -10.17
C ALA A 159 27.60 -6.80 -11.02
N SER A 160 27.82 -6.81 -12.33
CA SER A 160 27.15 -7.74 -13.25
C SER A 160 28.10 -8.89 -13.62
N ARG A 161 27.54 -10.00 -14.13
CA ARG A 161 28.33 -11.16 -14.58
C ARG A 161 29.40 -10.76 -15.61
N ARG A 162 29.02 -9.88 -16.56
CA ARG A 162 29.91 -9.41 -17.62
C ARG A 162 31.17 -8.75 -17.06
N TYR A 163 31.01 -7.84 -16.11
CA TYR A 163 32.14 -7.15 -15.48
C TYR A 163 32.92 -8.07 -14.53
N ARG A 164 32.24 -8.96 -13.79
CA ARG A 164 32.90 -9.84 -12.82
C ARG A 164 33.69 -10.98 -13.46
N VAL A 165 33.13 -11.62 -14.47
CA VAL A 165 33.66 -12.87 -15.05
C VAL A 165 34.36 -12.59 -16.36
N ASP A 166 33.67 -11.96 -17.32
CA ASP A 166 34.18 -11.83 -18.69
C ASP A 166 35.30 -10.79 -18.77
N TYR A 167 35.14 -9.65 -18.09
CA TYR A 167 36.16 -8.59 -18.08
C TYR A 167 37.12 -8.61 -16.89
N ASN A 168 36.87 -9.45 -15.87
CA ASN A 168 37.65 -9.50 -14.62
C ASN A 168 37.92 -8.10 -13.99
N PHE A 169 36.89 -7.24 -13.93
CA PHE A 169 37.04 -5.82 -13.58
C PHE A 169 37.34 -5.54 -12.10
N PHE A 170 36.98 -6.46 -11.20
CA PHE A 170 36.95 -6.18 -9.76
C PHE A 170 38.22 -6.65 -9.06
N ALA A 171 38.73 -5.80 -8.15
CA ALA A 171 39.89 -6.12 -7.34
C ALA A 171 39.68 -7.41 -6.52
N LYS A 172 40.70 -8.26 -6.51
CA LYS A 172 40.75 -9.47 -5.66
C LYS A 172 41.81 -9.30 -4.58
N ARG A 173 42.11 -10.36 -3.82
CA ARG A 173 42.99 -10.24 -2.65
C ARG A 173 44.34 -9.63 -3.00
N GLU A 174 44.93 -10.05 -4.12
CA GLU A 174 46.25 -9.60 -4.60
C GLU A 174 46.23 -9.19 -6.09
N GLU A 175 45.04 -8.90 -6.63
CA GLU A 175 44.88 -8.48 -8.03
C GLU A 175 44.25 -7.10 -8.05
N SER A 176 44.76 -6.23 -8.91
CA SER A 176 44.22 -4.88 -9.03
C SER A 176 42.82 -4.89 -9.64
N GLY A 177 42.11 -3.79 -9.44
CA GLY A 177 40.82 -3.58 -10.09
C GLY A 177 39.94 -2.62 -9.33
N VAL A 178 38.68 -2.61 -9.75
CA VAL A 178 37.63 -1.75 -9.21
C VAL A 178 37.03 -2.35 -7.92
N ASN A 179 36.64 -1.50 -6.98
CA ASN A 179 35.87 -1.92 -5.84
C ASN A 179 34.47 -2.37 -6.27
N SER A 180 34.14 -3.62 -5.97
CA SER A 180 32.78 -4.12 -6.15
C SER A 180 31.87 -3.56 -5.07
N LEU A 181 30.66 -3.15 -5.44
CA LEU A 181 29.62 -2.79 -4.48
C LEU A 181 29.09 -4.06 -3.79
N ASN A 182 29.83 -4.55 -2.80
CA ASN A 182 29.43 -5.66 -1.94
C ASN A 182 28.69 -5.09 -0.73
N GLU A 183 27.37 -5.24 -0.71
CA GLU A 183 26.48 -4.65 0.28
C GLU A 183 26.84 -5.06 1.71
N ASP A 184 26.98 -6.35 2.00
CA ASP A 184 27.29 -6.85 3.36
C ASP A 184 28.62 -6.31 3.91
N LYS A 185 29.62 -6.11 3.06
CA LYS A 185 30.90 -5.53 3.48
C LYS A 185 30.78 -4.02 3.68
N LEU A 186 30.12 -3.34 2.76
CA LEU A 186 29.92 -1.90 2.85
C LEU A 186 29.10 -1.52 4.09
N ILE A 187 27.99 -2.22 4.33
CA ILE A 187 27.15 -2.06 5.54
C ILE A 187 28.00 -2.24 6.80
N ARG A 188 28.79 -3.31 6.90
CA ARG A 188 29.66 -3.54 8.06
C ARG A 188 30.70 -2.43 8.24
N ASN A 189 31.30 -1.94 7.16
CA ASN A 189 32.28 -0.86 7.23
C ASN A 189 31.64 0.48 7.65
N ILE A 190 30.45 0.79 7.14
CA ILE A 190 29.68 1.98 7.55
C ILE A 190 29.38 1.91 9.04
N SER A 191 28.84 0.77 9.51
CA SER A 191 28.52 0.59 10.93
C SER A 191 29.76 0.64 11.82
N SER A 192 30.89 0.03 11.42
CA SER A 192 32.16 0.11 12.16
C SER A 192 32.64 1.55 12.31
N ILE A 193 32.58 2.35 11.24
CA ILE A 193 32.96 3.78 11.31
C ILE A 193 32.04 4.55 12.26
N LYS A 194 30.73 4.34 12.19
CA LYS A 194 29.77 5.01 13.08
C LYS A 194 29.88 4.53 14.53
N GLU A 195 30.36 3.33 14.78
CA GLU A 195 30.67 2.82 16.13
C GLU A 195 31.95 3.45 16.69
N GLU A 196 32.99 3.61 15.87
CA GLU A 196 34.27 4.19 16.26
C GLU A 196 34.23 5.73 16.37
N ASP A 197 33.44 6.39 15.52
CA ASP A 197 33.27 7.83 15.43
C ASP A 197 31.79 8.16 15.19
N THR A 198 31.04 8.32 16.28
CA THR A 198 29.60 8.57 16.24
C THR A 198 29.23 9.89 15.56
N ASP A 199 30.17 10.85 15.54
CA ASP A 199 29.98 12.17 14.93
C ASP A 199 30.47 12.22 13.48
N ALA A 200 31.08 11.14 12.94
CA ALA A 200 31.49 11.08 11.54
C ALA A 200 30.32 11.28 10.60
N THR A 201 30.56 11.91 9.45
CA THR A 201 29.62 11.91 8.31
C THR A 201 30.04 10.83 7.33
N VAL A 202 29.11 9.96 6.96
CA VAL A 202 29.35 8.88 6.01
C VAL A 202 28.56 9.14 4.73
N ILE A 203 29.27 9.20 3.61
CA ILE A 203 28.72 9.38 2.27
C ILE A 203 29.02 8.13 1.46
N VAL A 204 28.03 7.63 0.72
CA VAL A 204 28.21 6.48 -0.16
C VAL A 204 27.92 6.89 -1.60
N CYS A 205 28.86 6.66 -2.50
CA CYS A 205 28.78 6.96 -3.91
C CYS A 205 28.72 5.67 -4.75
N PRO A 206 27.60 4.91 -4.75
CA PRO A 206 27.52 3.70 -5.56
C PRO A 206 27.45 4.04 -7.06
N HIS A 207 28.01 3.20 -7.91
CA HIS A 207 27.91 3.32 -9.37
C HIS A 207 26.98 2.24 -9.94
N TRP A 208 25.87 2.66 -10.53
CA TRP A 208 24.79 1.78 -11.00
C TRP A 208 25.02 1.24 -12.41
N GLN A 209 26.13 0.52 -12.62
CA GLN A 209 26.46 -0.12 -13.89
C GLN A 209 25.23 -0.83 -14.52
N GLY A 210 24.93 -0.48 -15.77
CA GLY A 210 23.83 -1.06 -16.55
C GLY A 210 22.50 -0.29 -16.46
N LYS A 211 22.50 0.90 -15.85
CA LYS A 211 21.35 1.80 -15.75
C LYS A 211 21.50 3.08 -16.58
N ASP A 212 22.34 3.05 -17.61
CA ASP A 212 22.58 4.18 -18.51
C ASP A 212 21.25 4.76 -19.03
N TYR A 213 21.02 6.05 -18.76
CA TYR A 213 19.86 6.83 -19.19
C TYR A 213 18.52 6.22 -18.75
N LYS A 214 18.48 5.61 -17.56
CA LYS A 214 17.27 5.00 -16.98
C LYS A 214 17.08 5.46 -15.54
N TRP A 215 15.83 5.61 -15.15
CA TRP A 215 15.44 5.64 -13.74
C TRP A 215 15.92 4.36 -13.05
N VAL A 216 16.38 4.48 -11.80
CA VAL A 216 16.67 3.30 -10.98
C VAL A 216 15.38 2.53 -10.70
N ASN A 217 15.49 1.27 -10.28
CA ASN A 217 14.33 0.48 -9.87
C ASN A 217 14.44 0.06 -8.40
N GLU A 218 13.41 -0.63 -7.90
CA GLU A 218 13.32 -1.13 -6.51
C GLU A 218 14.60 -1.82 -6.00
N THR A 219 15.40 -2.46 -6.87
CA THR A 219 16.65 -3.11 -6.47
C THR A 219 17.71 -2.09 -6.05
N GLU A 220 17.94 -1.05 -6.85
CA GLU A 220 18.89 0.02 -6.46
C GLU A 220 18.32 0.89 -5.35
N GLU A 221 17.00 1.09 -5.32
CA GLU A 221 16.28 1.79 -4.25
C GLU A 221 16.50 1.15 -2.89
N SER A 222 16.18 -0.15 -2.80
CA SER A 222 16.38 -0.96 -1.61
C SER A 222 17.83 -0.93 -1.14
N ARG A 223 18.78 -1.05 -2.06
CA ARG A 223 20.22 -0.99 -1.76
C ARG A 223 20.68 0.34 -1.17
N ALA A 224 20.25 1.46 -1.73
CA ALA A 224 20.63 2.76 -1.19
C ALA A 224 20.04 2.97 0.21
N ARG A 225 18.78 2.54 0.42
CA ARG A 225 18.11 2.59 1.71
C ARG A 225 18.83 1.76 2.77
N THR A 226 19.34 0.56 2.44
CA THR A 226 20.12 -0.24 3.41
C THR A 226 21.44 0.43 3.83
N PHE A 227 22.06 1.23 2.96
CA PHE A 227 23.25 2.02 3.35
C PHE A 227 22.90 3.09 4.38
N VAL A 228 21.77 3.78 4.20
CA VAL A 228 21.27 4.75 5.19
C VAL A 228 20.91 4.05 6.51
N GLU A 229 20.31 2.87 6.46
CA GLU A 229 20.02 2.06 7.66
C GLU A 229 21.28 1.61 8.40
N ALA A 230 22.36 1.36 7.68
CA ALA A 230 23.66 1.04 8.27
C ALA A 230 24.35 2.25 8.93
N GLY A 231 23.89 3.47 8.62
CA GLY A 231 24.41 4.73 9.16
C GLY A 231 24.92 5.73 8.12
N ALA A 232 24.74 5.52 6.81
CA ALA A 232 25.10 6.55 5.83
C ALA A 232 24.20 7.79 5.99
N ASP A 233 24.82 8.97 6.03
CA ASP A 233 24.10 10.24 6.11
C ASP A 233 23.65 10.69 4.72
N LEU A 234 24.48 10.44 3.70
CA LEU A 234 24.14 10.71 2.30
C LEU A 234 24.51 9.54 1.38
N VAL A 235 23.69 9.31 0.36
CA VAL A 235 24.01 8.47 -0.79
C VAL A 235 23.99 9.37 -2.03
N ILE A 236 25.12 9.47 -2.74
CA ILE A 236 25.30 10.31 -3.93
C ILE A 236 25.77 9.42 -5.08
N ALA A 237 24.82 8.80 -5.77
CA ALA A 237 25.14 7.74 -6.72
C ALA A 237 25.53 8.25 -8.12
N HIS A 238 26.09 7.35 -8.93
CA HIS A 238 26.63 7.60 -10.27
C HIS A 238 26.18 6.53 -11.28
N GLY A 239 26.52 6.71 -12.56
CA GLY A 239 26.42 5.66 -13.58
C GLY A 239 25.09 5.53 -14.31
N THR A 240 24.07 6.34 -13.98
CA THR A 240 22.87 6.44 -14.83
C THR A 240 23.02 7.52 -15.91
N HIS A 241 24.08 8.33 -15.86
CA HIS A 241 24.34 9.46 -16.76
C HIS A 241 23.25 10.56 -16.81
N MET A 242 22.25 10.51 -15.94
CA MET A 242 21.21 11.54 -15.79
C MET A 242 20.94 11.80 -14.30
N ALA A 243 20.35 12.95 -13.98
CA ALA A 243 19.72 13.20 -12.69
C ALA A 243 18.64 12.15 -12.46
N ASN A 244 18.80 11.34 -11.42
CA ASN A 244 17.77 10.42 -10.95
C ASN A 244 17.01 11.04 -9.78
N HIS A 245 15.93 10.39 -9.35
CA HIS A 245 15.11 10.91 -8.24
C HIS A 245 15.91 11.03 -6.94
N ILE A 246 15.43 11.91 -6.07
CA ILE A 246 16.03 12.19 -4.78
C ILE A 246 15.02 11.76 -3.72
N GLU A 247 15.48 11.13 -2.65
CA GLU A 247 14.65 10.66 -1.55
C GLU A 247 15.24 11.10 -0.22
N LYS A 248 14.38 11.61 0.67
CA LYS A 248 14.70 11.71 2.09
C LYS A 248 14.21 10.46 2.80
N TYR A 249 15.12 9.54 3.12
CA TYR A 249 14.80 8.27 3.75
C TYR A 249 15.30 8.27 5.19
N LYS A 250 14.37 8.17 6.16
CA LYS A 250 14.66 8.32 7.60
C LYS A 250 15.41 9.63 7.88
N SER A 251 16.63 9.57 8.41
CA SER A 251 17.51 10.72 8.67
C SER A 251 18.49 11.00 7.53
N GLY A 252 18.58 10.12 6.52
CA GLY A 252 19.52 10.24 5.42
C GLY A 252 18.89 10.81 4.15
N ILE A 253 19.78 11.22 3.24
CA ILE A 253 19.42 11.76 1.93
C ILE A 253 20.02 10.87 0.85
N ILE A 254 19.20 10.49 -0.13
CA ILE A 254 19.61 9.62 -1.24
C ILE A 254 19.38 10.36 -2.55
N ALA A 255 20.44 10.66 -3.28
CA ALA A 255 20.39 11.01 -4.70
C ALA A 255 20.73 9.77 -5.51
N TYR A 256 19.73 9.19 -6.16
CA TYR A 256 19.86 7.90 -6.84
C TYR A 256 20.74 7.93 -8.09
N SER A 257 21.01 9.11 -8.63
CA SER A 257 22.19 9.38 -9.44
C SER A 257 22.32 10.88 -9.66
N ILE A 258 23.55 11.41 -9.63
CA ILE A 258 23.81 12.81 -9.99
C ILE A 258 24.17 13.01 -11.47
N GLY A 259 24.19 11.94 -12.26
CA GLY A 259 24.37 11.98 -13.71
C GLY A 259 25.78 12.36 -14.15
N ASN A 260 25.89 12.94 -15.35
CA ASN A 260 27.16 13.39 -15.91
C ASN A 260 27.56 14.75 -15.33
N PHE A 261 28.86 15.00 -15.22
CA PHE A 261 29.39 16.36 -15.16
C PHE A 261 29.82 16.76 -16.58
N VAL A 262 31.11 16.95 -16.83
CA VAL A 262 31.65 17.07 -18.20
C VAL A 262 32.09 15.68 -18.66
N PHE A 263 31.22 15.02 -19.42
CA PHE A 263 31.50 13.73 -20.04
C PHE A 263 31.39 13.89 -21.56
N ASN A 264 32.53 14.05 -22.25
CA ASN A 264 32.60 14.41 -23.67
C ASN A 264 32.29 13.24 -24.63
N SER A 265 31.24 12.49 -24.33
CA SER A 265 30.57 11.61 -25.29
C SER A 265 29.36 12.34 -25.91
N PRO A 266 28.86 11.92 -27.09
CA PRO A 266 27.70 12.56 -27.70
C PRO A 266 26.39 12.49 -26.90
N GLY A 267 26.30 11.71 -25.83
CA GLY A 267 25.06 11.49 -25.10
C GLY A 267 24.00 10.67 -25.85
N ARG A 268 23.10 10.04 -25.08
CA ARG A 268 21.98 9.24 -25.61
C ARG A 268 20.60 9.69 -25.10
N TYR A 269 20.50 10.84 -24.44
CA TYR A 269 19.27 11.38 -23.83
C TYR A 269 18.04 11.27 -24.74
N LYS A 270 18.02 11.95 -25.89
CA LYS A 270 16.90 11.88 -26.84
C LYS A 270 16.59 10.47 -27.36
N LYS A 271 17.62 9.63 -27.60
CA LYS A 271 17.42 8.25 -28.09
C LYS A 271 16.77 7.38 -27.01
N MET A 272 17.12 7.62 -25.75
CA MET A 272 16.66 6.86 -24.60
C MET A 272 15.45 7.49 -23.92
N GLN A 273 14.97 8.65 -24.39
CA GLN A 273 13.90 9.44 -23.78
C GLN A 273 14.20 9.78 -22.31
N ALA A 274 15.47 10.10 -22.04
CA ALA A 274 15.94 10.46 -20.71
C ALA A 274 16.05 11.99 -20.57
N PRO A 275 15.74 12.56 -19.40
CA PRO A 275 15.92 13.98 -19.14
C PRO A 275 17.40 14.39 -19.31
N PRO A 276 17.70 15.51 -19.97
CA PRO A 276 19.06 15.96 -20.29
C PRO A 276 19.77 16.64 -19.10
N TYR A 277 19.38 16.31 -17.88
CA TYR A 277 19.79 16.99 -16.66
C TYR A 277 20.72 16.12 -15.82
N SER A 278 21.54 16.76 -15.00
CA SER A 278 22.43 16.15 -14.00
C SER A 278 22.61 17.13 -12.84
N PHE A 279 23.36 16.77 -11.80
CA PHE A 279 23.58 17.63 -10.64
C PHE A 279 25.07 17.87 -10.36
N ILE A 280 25.38 19.09 -9.93
CA ILE A 280 26.52 19.37 -9.06
C ILE A 280 25.97 19.45 -7.64
N VAL A 281 26.59 18.76 -6.68
CA VAL A 281 26.08 18.71 -5.29
C VAL A 281 27.08 19.37 -4.37
N ASN A 282 26.67 20.45 -3.69
CA ASN A 282 27.44 21.01 -2.59
C ASN A 282 26.92 20.45 -1.28
N ILE A 283 27.81 19.96 -0.44
CA ILE A 283 27.54 19.63 0.96
C ILE A 283 28.24 20.68 1.81
N ILE A 284 27.43 21.53 2.43
CA ILE A 284 27.87 22.70 3.19
C ILE A 284 27.88 22.32 4.66
N PHE A 285 29.05 22.35 5.28
CA PHE A 285 29.27 22.06 6.69
C PHE A 285 29.42 23.36 7.47
N SER A 286 28.48 23.63 8.37
CA SER A 286 28.48 24.82 9.23
C SER A 286 28.58 24.41 10.69
N GLU A 287 29.61 24.88 11.39
CA GLU A 287 29.76 24.61 12.82
C GLU A 287 28.87 25.57 13.64
N SER A 288 28.11 24.98 14.56
CA SER A 288 27.26 25.67 15.53
C SER A 288 27.60 25.26 16.96
N GLU A 289 27.03 25.93 17.96
CA GLU A 289 27.21 25.57 19.38
C GLU A 289 26.73 24.14 19.69
N ASN A 290 25.77 23.62 18.93
CA ASN A 290 25.17 22.30 19.13
C ASN A 290 25.76 21.20 18.20
N GLY A 291 26.88 21.47 17.53
CA GLY A 291 27.52 20.56 16.57
C GLY A 291 27.47 21.08 15.14
N TRP A 292 27.62 20.18 14.16
CA TRP A 292 27.70 20.52 12.73
C TRP A 292 26.33 20.45 12.05
N ASP A 293 25.92 21.54 11.42
CA ASP A 293 24.83 21.55 10.44
C ASP A 293 25.37 21.16 9.06
N ILE A 294 24.69 20.23 8.39
CA ILE A 294 25.13 19.65 7.12
C ILE A 294 24.01 19.85 6.11
N GLN A 295 24.26 20.71 5.13
CA GLN A 295 23.28 21.09 4.13
C GLN A 295 23.72 20.64 2.75
N PRO A 296 23.09 19.59 2.16
CA PRO A 296 23.24 19.29 0.75
C PRO A 296 22.39 20.25 -0.09
N ALA A 297 22.96 20.71 -1.20
CA ALA A 297 22.33 21.55 -2.20
C ALA A 297 22.62 20.98 -3.59
N PHE A 298 21.56 20.62 -4.33
CA PHE A 298 21.65 19.97 -5.63
C PHE A 298 21.42 21.00 -6.73
N TYR A 299 22.46 21.36 -7.48
CA TYR A 299 22.42 22.35 -8.54
C TYR A 299 22.23 21.66 -9.90
N PRO A 300 21.06 21.80 -10.55
CA PRO A 300 20.84 21.19 -11.85
C PRO A 300 21.72 21.79 -12.93
N ILE A 301 22.28 20.92 -13.77
CA ILE A 301 23.06 21.27 -14.95
C ILE A 301 22.53 20.52 -16.17
N VAL A 302 22.65 21.13 -17.35
CA VAL A 302 22.25 20.54 -18.64
C VAL A 302 23.44 19.85 -19.28
N THR A 303 23.30 18.56 -19.58
CA THR A 303 24.42 17.68 -19.97
C THR A 303 24.21 16.94 -21.29
N ASP A 304 23.11 17.18 -22.02
CA ASP A 304 23.03 16.72 -23.41
C ASP A 304 23.96 17.54 -24.31
N ASN A 305 25.13 16.97 -24.59
CA ASN A 305 26.16 17.57 -25.43
C ASN A 305 25.70 17.91 -26.86
N LYS A 306 24.63 17.27 -27.37
CA LYS A 306 24.04 17.63 -28.68
C LYS A 306 23.26 18.94 -28.63
N GLU A 307 22.70 19.28 -27.48
CA GLU A 307 21.94 20.51 -27.27
C GLU A 307 22.86 21.64 -26.81
N THR A 308 23.80 21.34 -25.93
CA THR A 308 24.70 22.34 -25.36
C THR A 308 25.95 22.63 -26.21
N GLY A 309 26.21 21.82 -27.25
CA GLY A 309 27.44 21.92 -28.03
C GLY A 309 28.68 21.59 -27.18
N PHE A 310 28.57 20.58 -26.31
CA PHE A 310 29.60 20.21 -25.34
C PHE A 310 29.97 21.38 -24.41
N ARG A 311 28.96 22.05 -23.86
CA ARG A 311 29.12 23.12 -22.87
C ARG A 311 28.14 22.92 -21.74
N VAL A 312 28.57 22.19 -20.72
CA VAL A 312 27.78 22.02 -19.51
C VAL A 312 27.53 23.40 -18.91
N ARG A 313 26.27 23.66 -18.56
CA ARG A 313 25.81 24.91 -17.94
C ARG A 313 24.79 24.61 -16.86
N PHE A 314 24.59 25.55 -15.94
CA PHE A 314 23.45 25.50 -15.03
C PHE A 314 22.13 25.56 -15.81
N ALA A 315 21.13 24.85 -15.29
CA ALA A 315 19.78 24.91 -15.82
C ALA A 315 19.16 26.28 -15.49
N THR A 316 18.34 26.77 -16.42
CA THR A 316 17.49 27.95 -16.23
C THR A 316 16.35 27.64 -15.26
N HIS A 317 15.65 28.66 -14.76
CA HIS A 317 14.52 28.43 -13.84
C HIS A 317 13.48 27.46 -14.42
N ASP A 318 13.06 27.67 -15.67
CA ASP A 318 12.06 26.82 -16.33
C ASP A 318 12.53 25.37 -16.45
N GLU A 319 13.79 25.13 -16.81
CA GLU A 319 14.40 23.79 -16.86
C GLU A 319 14.52 23.16 -15.47
N VAL A 320 14.71 23.96 -14.42
CA VAL A 320 14.77 23.49 -13.03
C VAL A 320 13.39 23.11 -12.53
N VAL A 321 12.35 23.87 -12.90
CA VAL A 321 10.95 23.52 -12.61
C VAL A 321 10.55 22.25 -13.35
N GLU A 322 10.89 22.12 -14.63
CA GLU A 322 10.67 20.88 -15.40
C GLU A 322 11.34 19.67 -14.72
N LEU A 323 12.62 19.80 -14.34
CA LEU A 323 13.30 18.74 -13.62
C LEU A 323 12.64 18.47 -12.26
N PHE A 324 12.27 19.50 -11.52
CA PHE A 324 11.58 19.35 -10.23
C PHE A 324 10.29 18.54 -10.39
N GLU A 325 9.44 18.88 -11.36
CA GLU A 325 8.20 18.15 -11.65
C GLU A 325 8.50 16.67 -11.96
N LEU A 326 9.46 16.40 -12.83
CA LEU A 326 9.88 15.03 -13.18
C LEU A 326 10.35 14.21 -11.97
N LEU A 327 11.08 14.84 -11.04
CA LEU A 327 11.56 14.17 -9.83
C LEU A 327 10.44 14.00 -8.80
N ASN A 328 9.58 15.00 -8.65
CA ASN A 328 8.44 15.00 -7.73
C ASN A 328 7.42 13.91 -8.10
N ASP A 329 7.27 13.64 -9.41
CA ASP A 329 6.43 12.55 -9.95
C ASP A 329 7.00 11.16 -9.64
N LYS A 330 8.33 11.06 -9.41
CA LYS A 330 9.00 9.81 -9.02
C LYS A 330 9.01 9.61 -7.51
N HIS A 331 9.36 10.65 -6.78
CA HIS A 331 9.33 10.68 -5.32
C HIS A 331 8.96 12.09 -4.87
N HIS A 332 7.87 12.21 -4.12
CA HIS A 332 7.36 13.50 -3.72
C HIS A 332 8.36 14.24 -2.82
N LEU A 333 8.96 15.30 -3.36
CA LEU A 333 9.87 16.21 -2.67
C LEU A 333 9.09 17.32 -1.95
N GLY A 334 7.91 17.71 -2.44
CA GLY A 334 7.09 18.75 -1.81
C GLY A 334 6.56 19.74 -2.84
N GLU A 335 6.36 20.98 -2.41
CA GLU A 335 5.98 22.10 -3.27
C GLU A 335 7.21 22.82 -3.81
N GLU A 336 7.12 23.34 -5.04
CA GLU A 336 8.25 23.98 -5.74
C GLU A 336 8.91 25.07 -4.90
N GLN A 337 8.12 25.99 -4.33
CA GLN A 337 8.59 27.10 -3.50
C GLN A 337 9.37 26.67 -2.26
N ASP A 338 9.15 25.45 -1.76
CA ASP A 338 9.80 24.90 -0.58
C ASP A 338 11.13 24.22 -0.92
N VAL A 339 11.23 23.64 -2.12
CA VAL A 339 12.38 22.85 -2.57
C VAL A 339 13.32 23.65 -3.48
N VAL A 340 12.79 24.37 -4.46
CA VAL A 340 13.55 25.14 -5.43
C VAL A 340 13.96 26.46 -4.80
N LYS A 341 15.25 26.58 -4.52
CA LYS A 341 15.87 27.79 -3.97
C LYS A 341 16.80 28.42 -5.00
N LYS A 342 17.21 29.64 -4.71
CA LYS A 342 18.11 30.42 -5.56
C LYS A 342 19.29 30.93 -4.73
N ASP A 343 20.48 30.72 -5.25
CA ASP A 343 21.73 31.29 -4.76
C ASP A 343 22.37 32.11 -5.88
N GLU A 344 22.49 33.42 -5.66
CA GLU A 344 22.90 34.40 -6.67
C GLU A 344 22.05 34.30 -7.96
N ASP A 345 22.63 33.78 -9.04
CA ASP A 345 22.03 33.58 -10.35
C ASP A 345 21.67 32.10 -10.63
N ARG A 346 21.92 31.19 -9.68
CA ARG A 346 21.75 29.74 -9.83
C ARG A 346 20.57 29.24 -9.01
N TYR A 347 19.87 28.23 -9.53
CA TYR A 347 18.81 27.54 -8.81
C TYR A 347 19.30 26.18 -8.32
N TYR A 348 18.81 25.74 -7.16
CA TYR A 348 19.17 24.46 -6.57
C TYR A 348 18.01 23.87 -5.76
N PHE A 349 18.07 22.57 -5.49
CA PHE A 349 17.11 21.89 -4.62
C PHE A 349 17.64 21.83 -3.18
N ASP A 350 16.87 22.38 -2.23
CA ASP A 350 17.03 22.18 -0.79
C ASP A 350 15.99 21.18 -0.30
N ILE A 351 16.45 19.97 0.03
CA ILE A 351 15.57 18.85 0.38
C ILE A 351 15.46 18.60 1.89
N ARG A 352 15.98 19.49 2.74
CA ARG A 352 15.99 19.26 4.20
C ARG A 352 14.59 19.30 4.81
N HIS A 353 13.70 20.11 4.24
CA HIS A 353 12.35 20.32 4.74
C HIS A 353 11.29 19.45 4.08
N THR A 354 11.69 18.58 3.15
CA THR A 354 10.79 17.59 2.56
C THR A 354 10.33 16.65 3.67
N LYS A 355 9.01 16.39 3.73
CA LYS A 355 8.46 15.47 4.71
C LYS A 355 8.94 14.07 4.32
N THR A 356 9.47 13.32 5.28
CA THR A 356 9.79 11.92 5.09
C THR A 356 8.48 11.21 4.71
N ASN A 357 8.38 10.70 3.48
CA ASN A 357 7.24 9.87 3.06
C ASN A 357 7.29 8.58 3.86
N VAL A 358 6.62 8.57 5.01
CA VAL A 358 6.49 7.36 5.84
C VAL A 358 5.24 6.57 5.47
N ILE A 359 4.30 7.08 4.64
CA ILE A 359 2.98 6.43 4.52
C ILE A 359 2.35 6.42 3.10
N SER A 360 2.66 7.32 2.15
CA SER A 360 1.94 7.34 0.85
C SER A 360 2.48 6.35 -0.20
N ASP A 361 3.79 6.34 -0.44
CA ASP A 361 4.32 5.74 -1.68
C ASP A 361 4.25 4.20 -1.69
N GLU A 362 4.37 3.52 -0.56
CA GLU A 362 4.25 2.05 -0.51
C GLU A 362 2.82 1.58 -0.81
N VAL A 363 1.80 2.38 -0.49
CA VAL A 363 0.39 2.02 -0.80
C VAL A 363 0.04 2.42 -2.24
N ASP A 364 0.53 3.56 -2.72
CA ASP A 364 0.29 4.01 -4.10
C ASP A 364 1.04 3.13 -5.13
N GLN A 365 2.22 2.60 -4.79
CA GLN A 365 2.94 1.60 -5.61
C GLN A 365 2.29 0.20 -5.60
N LEU A 366 1.39 -0.07 -4.64
CA LEU A 366 0.58 -1.30 -4.59
C LEU A 366 -0.69 -1.20 -5.43
N LEU A 367 -1.09 0.02 -5.84
CA LEU A 367 -2.24 0.26 -6.69
C LEU A 367 -1.80 0.34 -8.17
N PRO A 368 -2.54 -0.26 -9.12
CA PRO A 368 -2.19 -0.22 -10.54
C PRO A 368 -2.23 1.23 -11.08
N GLU A 369 -1.43 1.51 -12.13
CA GLU A 369 -1.33 2.83 -12.80
C GLU A 369 -2.68 3.39 -13.28
N HIS A 370 -3.68 2.53 -13.47
CA HIS A 370 -5.06 2.94 -13.69
C HIS A 370 -5.77 3.05 -12.35
N SER A 371 -6.11 4.28 -11.97
CA SER A 371 -6.90 4.57 -10.79
C SER A 371 -8.13 3.66 -10.74
N LEU A 372 -8.35 2.99 -9.60
CA LEU A 372 -9.65 2.40 -9.25
C LEU A 372 -10.76 3.47 -9.10
N ASN A 373 -10.48 4.73 -9.45
CA ASN A 373 -11.38 5.88 -9.34
C ASN A 373 -12.28 6.09 -10.56
N SER A 374 -12.16 5.31 -11.63
CA SER A 374 -13.19 5.36 -12.67
C SER A 374 -14.38 4.51 -12.24
N LYS A 375 -15.57 5.10 -12.34
CA LYS A 375 -16.83 4.36 -12.52
C LYS A 375 -16.80 3.58 -13.85
N THR A 376 -15.80 2.74 -14.07
CA THR A 376 -15.70 1.85 -15.22
C THR A 376 -16.62 0.67 -14.97
N ASN A 377 -17.51 0.40 -15.93
CA ASN A 377 -18.31 -0.81 -15.91
C ASN A 377 -17.37 -2.03 -16.00
N CYS A 378 -17.71 -3.09 -15.28
CA CYS A 378 -17.06 -4.40 -15.42
C CYS A 378 -16.98 -4.78 -16.92
N PRO A 379 -15.82 -5.25 -17.42
CA PRO A 379 -15.66 -5.60 -18.83
C PRO A 379 -16.71 -6.61 -19.30
N ASP A 380 -17.31 -6.35 -20.47
CA ASP A 380 -18.33 -7.24 -21.05
C ASP A 380 -17.71 -8.50 -21.69
N ASP A 381 -16.41 -8.47 -22.01
CA ASP A 381 -15.69 -9.59 -22.63
C ASP A 381 -14.82 -10.37 -21.62
N LEU A 382 -14.68 -11.68 -21.89
CA LEU A 382 -14.03 -12.62 -20.98
C LEU A 382 -12.52 -12.39 -20.85
N GLU A 383 -11.85 -11.89 -21.88
CA GLU A 383 -10.39 -11.73 -21.84
C GLU A 383 -9.99 -10.49 -21.03
N SER A 384 -10.67 -9.36 -21.24
CA SER A 384 -10.49 -8.16 -20.41
C SER A 384 -10.83 -8.44 -18.94
N PHE A 385 -11.91 -9.20 -18.68
CA PHE A 385 -12.26 -9.59 -17.31
C PHE A 385 -11.19 -10.49 -16.66
N LYS A 386 -10.61 -11.45 -17.40
CA LYS A 386 -9.49 -12.27 -16.90
C LYS A 386 -8.26 -11.43 -16.57
N GLU A 387 -7.97 -10.43 -17.39
CA GLU A 387 -6.84 -9.51 -17.15
C GLU A 387 -7.06 -8.71 -15.86
N GLU A 388 -8.25 -8.17 -15.63
CA GLU A 388 -8.60 -7.51 -14.35
C GLU A 388 -8.49 -8.47 -13.15
N ILE A 389 -8.90 -9.73 -13.31
CA ILE A 389 -8.77 -10.74 -12.24
C ILE A 389 -7.30 -11.05 -11.95
N HIS A 390 -6.45 -11.22 -12.97
CA HIS A 390 -5.02 -11.45 -12.77
C HIS A 390 -4.34 -10.25 -12.10
N GLN A 391 -4.75 -9.03 -12.46
CA GLN A 391 -4.26 -7.82 -11.79
C GLN A 391 -4.67 -7.81 -10.31
N LEU A 392 -5.92 -8.15 -10.00
CA LEU A 392 -6.40 -8.26 -8.62
C LEU A 392 -5.61 -9.31 -7.82
N GLU A 393 -5.35 -10.48 -8.41
CA GLU A 393 -4.53 -11.54 -7.79
C GLU A 393 -3.11 -11.05 -7.49
N HIS A 394 -2.49 -10.35 -8.44
CA HIS A 394 -1.14 -9.79 -8.27
C HIS A 394 -1.07 -8.77 -7.14
N ILE A 395 -2.05 -7.87 -7.06
CA ILE A 395 -2.17 -6.87 -5.98
C ILE A 395 -2.32 -7.57 -4.62
N GLN A 396 -3.22 -8.54 -4.52
CA GLN A 396 -3.43 -9.30 -3.28
C GLN A 396 -2.14 -10.01 -2.84
N SER A 397 -1.43 -10.65 -3.77
CA SER A 397 -0.16 -11.32 -3.48
C SER A 397 0.90 -10.37 -2.95
N LYS A 398 1.03 -9.16 -3.55
CA LYS A 398 2.01 -8.17 -3.08
C LYS A 398 1.70 -7.66 -1.68
N ILE A 399 0.44 -7.32 -1.40
CA ILE A 399 -0.01 -6.87 -0.06
C ILE A 399 0.28 -7.96 0.97
N ASP A 400 -0.04 -9.22 0.64
CA ASP A 400 0.15 -10.34 1.56
C ASP A 400 1.63 -10.61 1.85
N ASP A 401 2.49 -10.54 0.83
CA ASP A 401 3.95 -10.66 1.00
C ASP A 401 4.53 -9.55 1.88
N TYR A 402 4.09 -8.31 1.67
CA TYR A 402 4.51 -7.17 2.47
C TYR A 402 4.11 -7.34 3.93
N LEU A 403 2.82 -7.57 4.19
CA LEU A 403 2.30 -7.75 5.55
C LEU A 403 2.94 -8.96 6.22
N PHE A 404 3.16 -10.05 5.49
CA PHE A 404 3.87 -11.21 6.02
C PHE A 404 5.29 -10.84 6.50
N ARG A 405 6.09 -10.15 5.66
CA ARG A 405 7.44 -9.72 6.05
C ARG A 405 7.42 -8.76 7.23
N TYR A 406 6.50 -7.81 7.23
CA TYR A 406 6.34 -6.84 8.31
C TYR A 406 6.01 -7.53 9.65
N TYR A 407 5.06 -8.46 9.65
CA TYR A 407 4.74 -9.24 10.85
C TYR A 407 5.87 -10.22 11.26
N GLN A 408 6.69 -10.71 10.32
CA GLN A 408 7.87 -11.51 10.64
C GLN A 408 8.94 -10.72 11.42
N MET A 409 9.07 -9.41 11.20
CA MET A 409 9.98 -8.58 12.00
C MET A 409 9.58 -8.62 13.48
N PHE A 410 8.29 -8.42 13.79
CA PHE A 410 7.79 -8.55 15.16
C PHE A 410 7.99 -9.97 15.70
N ASN A 411 7.92 -10.98 14.82
CA ASN A 411 8.12 -12.36 15.20
C ASN A 411 9.57 -12.70 15.60
N GLN A 412 10.54 -11.93 15.14
CA GLN A 412 11.95 -12.15 15.46
C GLN A 412 12.42 -11.31 16.65
N ASP A 413 11.69 -10.24 17.00
CA ASP A 413 12.04 -9.34 18.09
C ASP A 413 11.66 -9.91 19.48
N LYS A 414 12.68 -10.34 20.23
CA LYS A 414 12.54 -10.87 21.59
C LYS A 414 12.00 -9.85 22.60
N THR A 415 12.15 -8.54 22.35
CA THR A 415 11.68 -7.47 23.25
C THR A 415 10.16 -7.36 23.25
N ILE A 416 9.52 -7.60 22.09
CA ILE A 416 8.06 -7.60 21.94
C ILE A 416 7.48 -8.75 22.76
N TYR A 417 8.01 -9.95 22.59
CA TYR A 417 7.48 -11.13 23.28
C TYR A 417 7.67 -11.16 24.79
N LYS A 418 8.65 -10.42 25.32
CA LYS A 418 8.82 -10.31 26.77
C LYS A 418 7.80 -9.35 27.38
N ASN A 419 7.28 -8.40 26.60
CA ASN A 419 6.38 -7.36 27.07
C ASN A 419 4.89 -7.70 26.76
N LYS A 420 4.08 -7.94 27.81
CA LYS A 420 2.66 -8.29 27.65
C LYS A 420 1.85 -7.18 26.98
N ALA A 421 2.13 -5.92 27.28
CA ALA A 421 1.41 -4.78 26.70
C ALA A 421 1.68 -4.63 25.19
N LYS A 422 2.94 -4.81 24.76
CA LYS A 422 3.29 -4.82 23.33
C LYS A 422 2.60 -5.96 22.57
N LEU A 423 2.56 -7.16 23.17
CA LEU A 423 1.85 -8.29 22.57
C LEU A 423 0.34 -8.06 22.49
N GLN A 424 -0.25 -7.38 23.47
CA GLN A 424 -1.68 -7.03 23.44
C GLN A 424 -1.99 -6.09 22.26
N LEU A 425 -1.20 -5.02 22.09
CA LEU A 425 -1.35 -4.09 20.96
C LEU A 425 -1.22 -4.81 19.62
N LEU A 426 -0.28 -5.76 19.54
CA LEU A 426 -0.07 -6.54 18.33
C LEU A 426 -1.24 -7.51 18.06
N ALA A 427 -1.80 -8.14 19.09
CA ALA A 427 -2.95 -9.03 18.96
C ALA A 427 -4.21 -8.33 18.40
N ASP A 428 -4.34 -7.01 18.62
CA ASP A 428 -5.49 -6.23 18.16
C ASP A 428 -5.46 -5.92 16.64
N VAL A 429 -4.28 -6.03 16.02
CA VAL A 429 -4.04 -5.64 14.61
C VAL A 429 -3.61 -6.79 13.70
N VAL A 430 -2.94 -7.83 14.21
CA VAL A 430 -2.49 -8.99 13.41
C VAL A 430 -3.69 -9.79 12.91
N GLU A 431 -3.76 -10.07 11.62
CA GLU A 431 -4.78 -10.93 11.03
C GLU A 431 -4.44 -12.42 11.15
N LYS A 432 -5.47 -13.27 11.24
CA LYS A 432 -5.34 -14.74 11.35
C LYS A 432 -4.40 -15.35 10.32
N ARG A 433 -4.48 -14.89 9.06
CA ARG A 433 -3.65 -15.39 7.95
C ARG A 433 -2.15 -15.12 8.11
N HIS A 434 -1.77 -14.15 8.94
CA HIS A 434 -0.37 -13.81 9.22
C HIS A 434 0.10 -14.30 10.61
N MET A 435 -0.76 -14.97 11.39
CA MET A 435 -0.37 -15.56 12.66
C MET A 435 0.49 -16.81 12.46
N SER A 436 1.78 -16.70 12.78
CA SER A 436 2.68 -17.84 12.83
C SER A 436 2.39 -18.76 14.03
N HIS A 437 2.87 -20.00 13.97
CA HIS A 437 2.83 -20.93 15.11
C HIS A 437 3.42 -20.32 16.40
N ASN A 438 4.50 -19.53 16.25
CA ASN A 438 5.15 -18.88 17.38
C ASN A 438 4.28 -17.77 17.99
N PHE A 439 3.57 -16.97 17.17
CA PHE A 439 2.62 -15.97 17.66
C PHE A 439 1.53 -16.62 18.52
N LEU A 440 0.89 -17.65 17.98
CA LEU A 440 -0.19 -18.37 18.67
C LEU A 440 0.27 -18.91 20.02
N LYS A 441 1.39 -19.65 20.05
CA LYS A 441 1.95 -20.22 21.27
C LYS A 441 2.27 -19.16 22.33
N LYS A 442 2.63 -17.95 21.93
CA LYS A 442 2.97 -16.85 22.85
C LYS A 442 1.73 -16.16 23.38
N PHE A 443 0.71 -15.98 22.56
CA PHE A 443 -0.60 -15.47 22.98
C PHE A 443 -1.23 -16.43 23.98
N GLU A 444 -1.25 -17.73 23.68
CA GLU A 444 -1.75 -18.78 24.58
C GLU A 444 -1.04 -18.77 25.95
N ARG A 445 0.30 -18.78 25.96
CA ARG A 445 1.10 -18.80 27.20
C ARG A 445 0.91 -17.57 28.09
N LYS A 446 0.47 -16.44 27.53
CA LYS A 446 0.27 -15.18 28.26
C LYS A 446 -1.20 -14.83 28.43
N GLU A 447 -2.09 -15.75 28.05
CA GLU A 447 -3.54 -15.59 28.11
C GLU A 447 -4.00 -14.31 27.38
N ILE A 448 -3.34 -13.99 26.26
CA ILE A 448 -3.70 -12.86 25.41
C ILE A 448 -4.70 -13.37 24.37
N PRO A 449 -5.93 -12.82 24.34
CA PRO A 449 -6.91 -13.21 23.35
C PRO A 449 -6.47 -12.71 21.97
N ALA A 450 -6.48 -13.60 20.97
CA ALA A 450 -6.30 -13.22 19.57
C ALA A 450 -7.60 -12.61 19.02
N THR A 451 -8.00 -11.45 19.56
CA THR A 451 -9.30 -10.81 19.31
C THR A 451 -9.54 -10.52 17.83
N ASN A 452 -8.47 -10.26 17.06
CA ASN A 452 -8.53 -10.05 15.62
C ASN A 452 -8.56 -11.34 14.77
N SER A 453 -8.65 -12.52 15.39
CA SER A 453 -8.70 -13.83 14.71
C SER A 453 -10.11 -14.37 14.44
N LEU A 454 -11.11 -13.83 15.12
CA LEU A 454 -12.50 -14.28 15.02
C LEU A 454 -13.26 -13.34 14.12
N SER A 455 -13.69 -13.84 12.96
CA SER A 455 -14.51 -13.10 11.99
C SER A 455 -15.80 -13.86 11.73
N PHE A 456 -16.94 -13.19 11.86
CA PHE A 456 -18.22 -13.77 11.52
C PHE A 456 -18.34 -14.01 10.01
N ARG A 457 -17.82 -13.10 9.18
CA ARG A 457 -17.73 -13.26 7.72
C ARG A 457 -17.00 -14.54 7.35
N ASP A 458 -15.83 -14.80 7.94
CA ASP A 458 -15.07 -16.04 7.69
C ASP A 458 -15.88 -17.27 8.03
N ILE A 459 -16.53 -17.29 9.21
CA ILE A 459 -17.40 -18.41 9.62
C ILE A 459 -18.53 -18.61 8.61
N MET A 460 -19.15 -17.54 8.11
CA MET A 460 -20.22 -17.62 7.11
C MET A 460 -19.73 -18.16 5.77
N VAL A 461 -18.51 -17.79 5.34
CA VAL A 461 -17.85 -18.30 4.13
C VAL A 461 -17.50 -19.78 4.30
N GLU A 462 -16.87 -20.16 5.42
CA GLU A 462 -16.54 -21.55 5.78
C GLU A 462 -17.80 -22.42 5.75
N LYS A 463 -18.88 -22.04 6.46
CA LYS A 463 -20.16 -22.78 6.45
C LYS A 463 -20.74 -22.89 5.04
N SER A 464 -20.53 -21.88 4.19
CA SER A 464 -20.96 -21.93 2.79
C SER A 464 -20.14 -22.91 1.95
N ALA A 465 -18.82 -22.97 2.15
CA ALA A 465 -17.97 -23.97 1.53
C ALA A 465 -18.33 -25.39 1.97
N MET A 466 -18.57 -25.60 3.28
CA MET A 466 -18.98 -26.90 3.83
C MET A 466 -20.28 -27.42 3.21
N ARG A 467 -21.27 -26.56 2.96
CA ARG A 467 -22.50 -26.97 2.27
C ARG A 467 -22.24 -27.46 0.84
N LYS A 468 -21.31 -26.83 0.11
CA LYS A 468 -20.91 -27.27 -1.23
C LYS A 468 -20.22 -28.64 -1.20
N LEU A 469 -19.57 -28.99 -0.09
CA LEU A 469 -19.01 -30.32 0.16
C LEU A 469 -20.05 -31.36 0.63
N GLY A 470 -21.34 -31.00 0.67
CA GLY A 470 -22.43 -31.93 1.01
C GLY A 470 -22.83 -31.93 2.49
N TYR A 471 -22.22 -31.11 3.35
CA TYR A 471 -22.64 -30.99 4.75
C TYR A 471 -23.99 -30.26 4.83
N ARG A 472 -25.02 -31.00 5.26
CA ARG A 472 -26.38 -30.46 5.40
C ARG A 472 -26.51 -29.68 6.70
N ASP A 473 -26.87 -28.41 6.57
CA ASP A 473 -27.22 -27.55 7.68
C ASP A 473 -28.74 -27.58 7.87
N TYR A 474 -29.21 -28.50 8.71
CA TYR A 474 -30.64 -28.77 8.90
C TYR A 474 -31.40 -27.57 9.48
N ALA A 475 -30.71 -26.67 10.19
CA ALA A 475 -31.30 -25.45 10.73
C ALA A 475 -31.96 -24.61 9.63
N TRP A 476 -31.44 -24.60 8.39
CA TRP A 476 -32.01 -23.86 7.25
C TRP A 476 -33.46 -24.18 6.94
N THR A 477 -33.91 -25.36 7.32
CA THR A 477 -35.29 -25.76 7.07
C THR A 477 -36.29 -24.88 7.82
N ILE A 478 -35.89 -24.24 8.93
CA ILE A 478 -36.71 -23.28 9.70
C ILE A 478 -37.02 -21.99 8.94
N ASN A 479 -36.21 -21.64 7.94
CA ASN A 479 -36.44 -20.47 7.10
C ASN A 479 -37.72 -20.61 6.24
N ARG A 480 -38.28 -21.82 6.13
CA ARG A 480 -39.58 -22.02 5.49
C ARG A 480 -40.68 -21.57 6.45
N LYS A 481 -41.29 -20.42 6.17
CA LYS A 481 -42.32 -19.77 6.99
C LYS A 481 -43.40 -20.72 7.53
N THR A 482 -43.93 -21.61 6.69
CA THR A 482 -44.95 -22.60 7.10
C THR A 482 -44.46 -23.53 8.20
N LYS A 483 -43.21 -23.98 8.13
CA LYS A 483 -42.61 -24.81 9.17
C LYS A 483 -42.15 -23.99 10.38
N ALA A 484 -41.70 -22.76 10.17
CA ALA A 484 -41.36 -21.81 11.23
C ALA A 484 -42.55 -21.55 12.16
N TYR A 485 -43.77 -21.42 11.60
CA TYR A 485 -45.00 -21.23 12.37
C TYR A 485 -45.39 -22.46 13.19
N VAL A 486 -45.20 -23.66 12.65
CA VAL A 486 -45.42 -24.90 13.42
C VAL A 486 -44.41 -25.01 14.57
N PHE A 487 -43.15 -24.66 14.31
CA PHE A 487 -42.14 -24.57 15.36
C PHE A 487 -42.53 -23.53 16.43
N ALA A 488 -42.92 -22.33 16.04
CA ALA A 488 -43.37 -21.27 16.95
C ALA A 488 -44.54 -21.74 17.83
N ASP A 489 -45.56 -22.36 17.23
CA ASP A 489 -46.70 -22.94 17.96
C ASP A 489 -46.22 -24.00 19.00
N SER A 490 -45.23 -24.82 18.66
CA SER A 490 -44.72 -25.90 19.54
C SER A 490 -43.95 -25.41 20.76
N ILE A 491 -43.38 -24.20 20.69
CA ILE A 491 -42.64 -23.56 21.80
C ILE A 491 -43.42 -22.44 22.47
N GLY A 492 -44.69 -22.23 22.09
CA GLY A 492 -45.54 -21.16 22.62
C GLY A 492 -45.17 -19.75 22.16
N LEU A 493 -44.43 -19.61 21.06
CA LEU A 493 -44.06 -18.32 20.51
C LEU A 493 -45.23 -17.75 19.69
N ARG A 494 -45.77 -16.61 20.13
CA ARG A 494 -46.91 -15.95 19.46
C ARG A 494 -46.54 -15.60 18.01
N ARG A 495 -47.42 -15.92 17.07
CA ARG A 495 -47.33 -15.57 15.64
C ARG A 495 -48.68 -15.01 15.15
N PRO A 496 -48.75 -14.36 13.97
CA PRO A 496 -50.01 -13.93 13.40
C PRO A 496 -50.95 -15.13 13.18
N LYS A 497 -52.23 -14.98 13.51
CA LYS A 497 -53.25 -15.96 13.15
C LYS A 497 -53.46 -15.98 11.64
N SER A 498 -53.71 -17.17 11.09
CA SER A 498 -54.02 -17.37 9.67
C SER A 498 -54.96 -18.56 9.55
N ASP A 499 -55.89 -18.50 8.59
CA ASP A 499 -56.83 -19.58 8.28
C ASP A 499 -56.24 -20.67 7.38
N ARG A 500 -55.02 -20.46 6.87
CA ARG A 500 -54.27 -21.36 5.96
C ARG A 500 -55.01 -21.65 4.65
N LYS A 501 -55.99 -20.83 4.26
CA LYS A 501 -56.69 -20.94 2.98
C LYS A 501 -55.94 -20.15 1.90
N ILE A 502 -56.07 -20.63 0.66
CA ILE A 502 -55.61 -19.91 -0.52
C ILE A 502 -56.84 -19.33 -1.21
N TYR A 503 -56.76 -18.05 -1.54
CA TYR A 503 -57.82 -17.26 -2.17
C TYR A 503 -57.32 -16.72 -3.51
N ARG A 504 -58.25 -16.50 -4.44
CA ARG A 504 -58.06 -15.57 -5.55
C ARG A 504 -58.29 -14.14 -5.07
N PHE A 505 -57.68 -13.17 -5.72
CA PHE A 505 -57.77 -11.78 -5.28
C PHE A 505 -59.22 -11.27 -5.22
N ASP A 506 -60.05 -11.64 -6.20
CA ASP A 506 -61.47 -11.27 -6.24
C ASP A 506 -62.27 -11.80 -5.04
N GLU A 507 -61.86 -12.92 -4.45
CA GLU A 507 -62.49 -13.47 -3.24
C GLU A 507 -62.12 -12.69 -1.97
N LEU A 508 -61.01 -11.95 -2.00
CA LEU A 508 -60.54 -11.12 -0.89
C LEU A 508 -61.06 -9.69 -0.96
N LYS A 509 -61.43 -9.21 -2.16
CA LYS A 509 -61.82 -7.82 -2.41
C LYS A 509 -62.97 -7.39 -1.48
N GLY A 510 -62.73 -6.35 -0.70
CA GLY A 510 -63.71 -5.80 0.26
C GLY A 510 -63.76 -6.48 1.63
N THR A 511 -62.85 -7.42 1.92
CA THR A 511 -62.73 -8.02 3.26
C THR A 511 -62.40 -6.93 4.29
N LYS A 512 -63.15 -6.89 5.40
CA LYS A 512 -62.92 -5.90 6.47
C LYS A 512 -61.61 -6.20 7.22
N GLY A 513 -60.78 -5.18 7.39
CA GLY A 513 -59.59 -5.22 8.24
C GLY A 513 -59.92 -5.28 9.75
N PRO A 514 -58.89 -5.39 10.62
CA PRO A 514 -57.47 -5.33 10.30
C PRO A 514 -56.89 -6.68 9.85
N ILE A 515 -56.39 -6.77 8.61
CA ILE A 515 -55.81 -7.99 8.03
C ILE A 515 -54.56 -7.70 7.18
N VAL A 516 -53.74 -8.72 6.95
CA VAL A 516 -52.63 -8.67 5.97
C VAL A 516 -52.93 -9.62 4.82
N VAL A 517 -52.87 -9.11 3.60
CA VAL A 517 -53.00 -9.90 2.37
C VAL A 517 -51.61 -10.10 1.77
N LYS A 518 -51.27 -11.36 1.45
CA LYS A 518 -49.95 -11.74 0.93
C LYS A 518 -50.07 -12.72 -0.23
N PRO A 519 -49.17 -12.66 -1.24
CA PRO A 519 -49.16 -13.62 -2.32
C PRO A 519 -48.52 -14.94 -1.86
N VAL A 520 -49.03 -16.06 -2.37
CA VAL A 520 -48.43 -17.38 -2.15
C VAL A 520 -47.09 -17.46 -2.89
N GLY A 521 -46.04 -17.84 -2.17
CA GLY A 521 -44.71 -18.04 -2.74
C GLY A 521 -43.89 -16.76 -2.99
N ALA A 522 -44.42 -15.58 -2.66
CA ALA A 522 -43.65 -14.34 -2.70
C ALA A 522 -42.62 -14.27 -1.55
N THR A 523 -41.50 -13.58 -1.81
CA THR A 523 -40.45 -13.32 -0.81
C THR A 523 -40.39 -11.84 -0.48
N GLY A 524 -40.20 -11.51 0.80
CA GLY A 524 -40.12 -10.12 1.28
C GLY A 524 -41.46 -9.38 1.28
N SER A 525 -41.42 -8.07 1.03
CA SER A 525 -42.59 -7.16 1.04
C SER A 525 -43.38 -7.15 -0.28
N LYS A 526 -42.96 -7.92 -1.29
CA LYS A 526 -43.55 -7.89 -2.63
C LYS A 526 -45.01 -8.36 -2.61
N GLY A 527 -45.92 -7.47 -3.02
CA GLY A 527 -47.36 -7.74 -3.02
C GLY A 527 -47.96 -7.89 -1.62
N VAL A 528 -47.31 -7.38 -0.57
CA VAL A 528 -47.84 -7.45 0.80
C VAL A 528 -48.64 -6.19 1.12
N TYR A 529 -49.91 -6.35 1.47
CA TYR A 529 -50.82 -5.24 1.79
C TYR A 529 -51.32 -5.35 3.23
N LEU A 530 -51.17 -4.27 4.00
CA LEU A 530 -51.68 -4.18 5.37
C LEU A 530 -52.98 -3.37 5.33
N ILE A 531 -54.10 -4.03 5.56
CA ILE A 531 -55.43 -3.46 5.44
C ILE A 531 -55.90 -3.13 6.85
N PHE A 532 -55.82 -1.86 7.24
CA PHE A 532 -56.30 -1.41 8.55
C PHE A 532 -57.82 -1.29 8.54
N ASP A 533 -58.34 -0.64 7.50
CA ASP A 533 -59.75 -0.58 7.14
C ASP A 533 -59.89 -0.43 5.61
N ASN A 534 -61.12 -0.35 5.09
CA ASN A 534 -61.38 -0.31 3.65
C ASN A 534 -60.86 0.96 2.95
N ASN A 535 -60.51 2.00 3.70
CA ASN A 535 -60.05 3.30 3.21
C ASN A 535 -58.58 3.58 3.57
N LYS A 536 -57.94 2.70 4.34
CA LYS A 536 -56.56 2.87 4.80
C LYS A 536 -55.79 1.57 4.67
N ILE A 537 -55.06 1.46 3.57
CA ILE A 537 -54.30 0.27 3.18
C ILE A 537 -52.85 0.68 2.99
N PHE A 538 -51.89 -0.09 3.49
CA PHE A 538 -50.47 0.18 3.27
C PHE A 538 -49.86 -0.86 2.33
N SER A 539 -49.33 -0.39 1.19
CA SER A 539 -48.56 -1.21 0.24
C SER A 539 -47.12 -1.30 0.76
N ALA A 540 -46.74 -2.46 1.29
CA ALA A 540 -45.45 -2.63 1.96
C ALA A 540 -44.24 -2.59 1.00
N ARG A 541 -44.48 -2.76 -0.31
CA ARG A 541 -43.45 -2.68 -1.34
C ARG A 541 -43.21 -1.24 -1.79
N GLU A 542 -44.31 -0.52 -2.03
CA GLU A 542 -44.27 0.85 -2.55
C GLU A 542 -44.16 1.89 -1.43
N GLU A 543 -44.19 1.45 -0.17
CA GLU A 543 -44.05 2.27 1.03
C GLU A 543 -45.04 3.45 1.08
N LYS A 544 -46.26 3.21 0.58
CA LYS A 544 -47.31 4.23 0.48
C LYS A 544 -48.66 3.69 0.93
N TYR A 545 -49.54 4.62 1.30
CA TYR A 545 -50.94 4.30 1.57
C TYR A 545 -51.76 4.30 0.28
N LEU A 546 -52.63 3.31 0.16
CA LEU A 546 -53.67 3.18 -0.84
C LEU A 546 -55.03 3.47 -0.21
N SER A 547 -55.95 4.00 -1.00
CA SER A 547 -57.24 4.50 -0.52
C SER A 547 -58.38 3.48 -0.63
N ASN A 548 -58.19 2.38 -1.38
CA ASN A 548 -59.22 1.38 -1.64
C ASN A 548 -58.61 0.08 -2.23
N TRP A 549 -59.45 -0.94 -2.39
CA TRP A 549 -59.06 -2.22 -2.97
C TRP A 549 -58.80 -2.19 -4.49
N ASP A 550 -59.36 -1.22 -5.22
CA ASP A 550 -59.12 -1.10 -6.67
C ASP A 550 -57.66 -0.68 -6.96
N GLU A 551 -57.07 0.14 -6.09
CA GLU A 551 -55.65 0.50 -6.15
C GLU A 551 -54.74 -0.72 -5.91
N ILE A 552 -55.11 -1.63 -4.98
CA ILE A 552 -54.40 -2.92 -4.81
C ILE A 552 -54.48 -3.75 -6.10
N GLU A 553 -55.68 -3.84 -6.69
CA GLU A 553 -55.90 -4.62 -7.91
C GLU A 553 -55.06 -4.07 -9.08
N ALA A 554 -54.94 -2.75 -9.19
CA ALA A 554 -54.10 -2.09 -10.18
C ALA A 554 -52.61 -2.39 -9.97
N GLU A 555 -52.10 -2.28 -8.73
CA GLU A 555 -50.71 -2.64 -8.40
C GLU A 555 -50.42 -4.12 -8.69
N MET A 556 -51.33 -5.02 -8.28
CA MET A 556 -51.24 -6.45 -8.55
C MET A 556 -51.19 -6.76 -10.05
N LYS A 557 -52.11 -6.18 -10.84
CA LYS A 557 -52.15 -6.42 -12.29
C LYS A 557 -50.89 -5.92 -12.99
N ASN A 558 -50.35 -4.79 -12.57
CA ASN A 558 -49.08 -4.29 -13.08
C ASN A 558 -47.93 -5.27 -12.80
N ASP A 559 -47.87 -5.84 -11.59
CA ASP A 559 -46.88 -6.82 -11.21
C ASP A 559 -47.05 -8.17 -11.95
N LEU A 560 -48.28 -8.66 -12.12
CA LEU A 560 -48.58 -9.89 -12.89
C LEU A 560 -48.21 -9.77 -14.38
N ASN A 561 -48.34 -8.55 -14.94
CA ASN A 561 -48.09 -8.27 -16.35
C ASN A 561 -46.67 -7.73 -16.63
N ALA A 562 -45.82 -7.55 -15.60
CA ALA A 562 -44.51 -6.94 -15.75
C ALA A 562 -43.54 -7.81 -16.58
N ILE A 563 -42.93 -7.23 -17.62
CA ILE A 563 -41.92 -7.87 -18.48
C ILE A 563 -40.65 -7.01 -18.48
N LYS A 564 -39.47 -7.63 -18.29
CA LYS A 564 -38.15 -6.96 -18.37
C LYS A 564 -37.19 -7.82 -19.18
N ARG A 565 -36.55 -7.23 -20.19
CA ARG A 565 -35.64 -7.91 -21.14
C ARG A 565 -36.27 -9.16 -21.79
N GLY A 566 -37.53 -9.05 -22.22
CA GLY A 566 -38.24 -10.15 -22.89
C GLY A 566 -38.68 -11.31 -21.99
N GLN A 567 -38.47 -11.22 -20.66
CA GLN A 567 -38.94 -12.21 -19.70
C GLN A 567 -39.87 -11.60 -18.64
N PRO A 568 -40.89 -12.33 -18.17
CA PRO A 568 -41.74 -11.88 -17.08
C PRO A 568 -40.92 -11.61 -15.81
N VAL A 569 -41.07 -10.42 -15.21
CA VAL A 569 -40.52 -10.09 -13.89
C VAL A 569 -41.49 -10.61 -12.85
N LYS A 570 -41.36 -11.87 -12.47
CA LYS A 570 -42.31 -12.53 -11.58
C LYS A 570 -42.10 -12.09 -10.11
N SER A 571 -42.64 -10.95 -9.69
CA SER A 571 -42.79 -10.61 -8.25
C SER A 571 -43.99 -11.31 -7.63
N ILE A 572 -45.10 -11.39 -8.38
CA ILE A 572 -46.29 -12.20 -8.10
C ILE A 572 -46.39 -13.21 -9.25
N VAL A 573 -46.37 -14.50 -8.92
CA VAL A 573 -46.29 -15.57 -9.93
C VAL A 573 -47.67 -16.01 -10.39
N LYS A 574 -48.66 -15.94 -9.50
CA LYS A 574 -50.04 -16.38 -9.70
C LYS A 574 -50.99 -15.55 -8.84
N ASP A 575 -52.26 -15.53 -9.24
CA ASP A 575 -53.39 -15.04 -8.43
C ASP A 575 -53.73 -16.05 -7.32
N GLU A 576 -52.80 -16.22 -6.38
CA GLU A 576 -52.93 -17.09 -5.21
C GLU A 576 -52.51 -16.29 -3.98
N TRP A 577 -53.43 -16.10 -3.03
CA TRP A 577 -53.28 -15.19 -1.89
C TRP A 577 -53.67 -15.87 -0.59
N PHE A 578 -53.17 -15.37 0.54
CA PHE A 578 -53.60 -15.80 1.86
C PHE A 578 -53.68 -14.61 2.82
N VAL A 579 -54.44 -14.80 3.90
CA VAL A 579 -54.72 -13.77 4.90
C VAL A 579 -54.06 -14.11 6.23
N GLU A 580 -53.49 -13.09 6.87
CA GLU A 580 -52.97 -13.15 8.24
C GLU A 580 -53.56 -12.02 9.10
N GLU A 581 -53.54 -12.20 10.41
CA GLU A 581 -53.77 -11.16 11.40
C GLU A 581 -52.82 -9.97 11.17
N LEU A 582 -53.37 -8.77 11.14
CA LEU A 582 -52.57 -7.54 11.14
C LEU A 582 -52.23 -7.15 12.58
N ILE A 583 -50.93 -7.19 12.90
CA ILE A 583 -50.41 -6.75 14.18
C ILE A 583 -50.41 -5.23 14.22
N LEU A 584 -51.13 -4.64 15.18
CA LEU A 584 -51.27 -3.19 15.31
C LEU A 584 -50.22 -2.62 16.27
N LYS A 585 -49.67 -1.46 15.92
CA LYS A 585 -48.68 -0.74 16.73
C LYS A 585 -49.26 -0.23 18.06
N ALA A 586 -50.52 0.23 18.02
CA ALA A 586 -51.34 0.64 19.17
C ALA A 586 -52.80 0.22 18.89
N PRO A 587 -53.69 0.13 19.92
CA PRO A 587 -55.10 -0.12 19.69
C PRO A 587 -55.68 0.87 18.66
N ASN A 588 -56.35 0.36 17.62
CA ASN A 588 -56.91 1.14 16.51
C ASN A 588 -55.90 1.96 15.67
N SER A 589 -54.59 1.69 15.78
CA SER A 589 -53.57 2.38 14.97
C SER A 589 -53.66 1.99 13.50
N THR A 590 -53.55 2.98 12.62
CA THR A 590 -53.38 2.77 11.17
C THR A 590 -51.91 2.80 10.73
N GLU A 591 -50.99 2.78 11.68
CA GLU A 591 -49.55 2.70 11.42
C GLU A 591 -49.09 1.23 11.46
N PRO A 592 -48.25 0.81 10.50
CA PRO A 592 -47.60 -0.48 10.54
C PRO A 592 -46.86 -0.72 11.87
N PRO A 593 -46.81 -1.97 12.36
CA PRO A 593 -46.01 -2.31 13.53
C PRO A 593 -44.52 -2.14 13.21
N LEU A 594 -43.72 -1.90 14.24
CA LEU A 594 -42.26 -1.88 14.11
C LEU A 594 -41.73 -3.29 13.83
N ASP A 595 -40.71 -3.39 12.98
CA ASP A 595 -40.02 -4.65 12.66
C ASP A 595 -38.74 -4.75 13.48
N TYR A 596 -38.60 -5.81 14.27
CA TYR A 596 -37.47 -6.06 15.14
C TYR A 596 -36.72 -7.29 14.67
N LYS A 597 -35.40 -7.20 14.52
CA LYS A 597 -34.54 -8.33 14.18
C LYS A 597 -33.61 -8.61 15.35
N PHE A 598 -33.90 -9.65 16.10
CA PHE A 598 -33.11 -10.09 17.26
C PHE A 598 -31.99 -11.02 16.79
N TYR A 599 -30.74 -10.67 17.07
CA TYR A 599 -29.56 -11.45 16.69
C TYR A 599 -29.16 -12.35 17.87
N CYS A 600 -29.73 -13.55 17.91
CA CYS A 600 -29.54 -14.51 18.99
C CYS A 600 -28.42 -15.51 18.68
N PHE A 601 -27.61 -15.78 19.69
CA PHE A 601 -26.46 -16.68 19.68
C PHE A 601 -26.65 -17.78 20.72
N TYR A 602 -27.46 -18.79 20.39
CA TYR A 602 -27.79 -19.96 21.22
C TYR A 602 -27.88 -19.66 22.73
N GLY A 603 -29.01 -19.10 23.14
CA GLY A 603 -29.31 -18.70 24.52
C GLY A 603 -28.92 -17.27 24.87
N GLU A 604 -28.15 -16.58 24.02
CA GLU A 604 -27.73 -15.20 24.23
C GLU A 604 -28.28 -14.25 23.17
N LEU A 605 -28.48 -12.98 23.52
CA LEU A 605 -28.84 -11.91 22.59
C LEU A 605 -27.63 -10.99 22.44
N LEU A 606 -27.21 -10.70 21.21
CA LEU A 606 -26.11 -9.75 20.99
C LEU A 606 -26.63 -8.33 20.78
N PHE A 607 -27.56 -8.17 19.84
CA PHE A 607 -28.20 -6.89 19.56
C PHE A 607 -29.54 -7.08 18.84
N VAL A 608 -30.30 -5.99 18.74
CA VAL A 608 -31.60 -5.92 18.09
C VAL A 608 -31.63 -4.75 17.11
N LEU A 609 -32.09 -5.01 15.90
CA LEU A 609 -32.35 -3.97 14.90
C LEU A 609 -33.83 -3.65 14.87
N GLU A 610 -34.18 -2.38 15.00
CA GLU A 610 -35.54 -1.86 14.94
C GLU A 610 -35.73 -1.05 13.66
N ALA A 611 -36.53 -1.55 12.73
CA ALA A 611 -36.85 -0.87 11.47
C ALA A 611 -38.28 -0.31 11.48
N ASN A 612 -38.46 0.87 10.87
CA ASN A 612 -39.79 1.41 10.60
C ASN A 612 -40.30 0.86 9.28
N ARG A 613 -41.51 0.30 9.25
CA ARG A 613 -42.08 -0.27 8.01
C ARG A 613 -42.69 0.78 7.09
N GLN A 614 -42.93 2.01 7.57
CA GLN A 614 -43.32 3.14 6.72
C GLN A 614 -42.13 3.78 6.01
N ASP A 615 -40.93 3.60 6.54
CA ASP A 615 -39.69 4.08 5.95
C ASP A 615 -38.61 3.03 6.22
N SER A 616 -38.50 2.05 5.31
CA SER A 616 -37.53 0.96 5.47
C SER A 616 -36.08 1.43 5.31
N SER A 617 -35.89 2.69 4.90
CA SER A 617 -34.59 3.31 4.81
C SER A 617 -34.01 3.71 6.16
N GLN A 618 -34.78 3.69 7.27
CA GLN A 618 -34.29 4.08 8.60
C GLN A 618 -34.47 2.99 9.66
N PHE A 619 -33.47 2.82 10.51
CA PHE A 619 -33.51 1.85 11.61
C PHE A 619 -32.70 2.30 12.83
N SER A 620 -32.85 1.58 13.94
CA SER A 620 -32.11 1.79 15.19
C SER A 620 -31.50 0.47 15.62
N THR A 621 -30.29 0.49 16.20
CA THR A 621 -29.66 -0.74 16.69
C THR A 621 -29.40 -0.62 18.18
N TRP A 622 -29.75 -1.67 18.91
CA TRP A 622 -29.74 -1.72 20.37
C TRP A 622 -28.92 -2.91 20.84
N ASP A 623 -28.02 -2.71 21.79
CA ASP A 623 -27.35 -3.84 22.47
C ASP A 623 -28.35 -4.64 23.33
N ALA A 624 -27.90 -5.76 23.89
CA ALA A 624 -28.75 -6.60 24.74
C ALA A 624 -29.29 -5.90 26.00
N ASN A 625 -28.68 -4.78 26.41
CA ASN A 625 -29.08 -3.99 27.57
C ASN A 625 -30.03 -2.84 27.18
N GLY A 626 -30.30 -2.63 25.89
CA GLY A 626 -31.15 -1.55 25.39
C GLY A 626 -30.40 -0.23 25.16
N HIS A 627 -29.07 -0.23 25.08
CA HIS A 627 -28.32 0.95 24.68
C HIS A 627 -28.19 1.04 23.16
N PHE A 628 -28.28 2.25 22.64
CA PHE A 628 -28.09 2.51 21.22
C PHE A 628 -26.62 2.26 20.82
N ILE A 629 -26.43 1.55 19.71
CA ILE A 629 -25.10 1.14 19.21
C ILE A 629 -24.97 1.33 17.71
N LYS A 630 -23.72 1.43 17.26
CA LYS A 630 -23.33 1.55 15.85
C LYS A 630 -22.61 0.28 15.41
N THR A 631 -23.13 -0.39 14.38
CA THR A 631 -22.64 -1.72 13.97
C THR A 631 -21.84 -1.70 12.67
N GLY A 632 -21.76 -0.54 12.03
CA GLY A 632 -21.30 -0.34 10.65
C GLY A 632 -22.35 -0.70 9.61
N TRP A 633 -23.37 -1.47 9.97
CA TRP A 633 -24.42 -1.81 9.03
C TRP A 633 -25.36 -0.62 8.87
N HIS A 634 -25.14 0.16 7.81
CA HIS A 634 -25.97 1.30 7.42
C HIS A 634 -26.16 2.37 8.52
N ASP A 635 -25.19 2.57 9.40
CA ASP A 635 -25.32 3.50 10.55
C ASP A 635 -25.64 4.96 10.12
N GLU A 636 -25.40 5.33 8.86
CA GLU A 636 -25.80 6.61 8.27
C GLU A 636 -27.32 6.81 8.21
N LYS A 637 -28.08 5.71 8.27
CA LYS A 637 -29.55 5.66 8.24
C LYS A 637 -30.16 5.60 9.64
N ALA A 638 -29.35 5.79 10.67
CA ALA A 638 -29.81 5.55 12.02
C ALA A 638 -30.77 6.65 12.51
N ARG A 639 -31.84 6.24 13.20
CA ARG A 639 -32.84 7.15 13.79
C ARG A 639 -32.99 6.91 15.30
N PRO A 640 -33.60 7.84 16.06
CA PRO A 640 -34.15 7.53 17.37
C PRO A 640 -35.18 6.38 17.24
N GLY A 641 -35.08 5.39 18.10
CA GLY A 641 -36.02 4.26 18.14
C GLY A 641 -36.69 4.12 19.50
N VAL A 642 -37.59 3.15 19.59
CA VAL A 642 -38.36 2.84 20.80
C VAL A 642 -37.61 1.87 21.72
N GLY A 643 -36.75 1.01 21.15
CA GLY A 643 -36.06 -0.04 21.89
C GLY A 643 -36.95 -1.25 22.19
N PHE A 644 -36.48 -2.19 23.00
CA PHE A 644 -37.19 -3.43 23.34
C PHE A 644 -37.16 -3.67 24.87
N SER A 645 -38.06 -4.49 25.39
CA SER A 645 -38.07 -4.84 26.81
C SER A 645 -37.16 -6.03 27.12
N GLN A 646 -36.72 -6.19 28.36
CA GLN A 646 -35.94 -7.39 28.72
C GLN A 646 -36.76 -8.68 28.56
N GLU A 647 -38.09 -8.62 28.71
CA GLU A 647 -38.97 -9.75 28.40
C GLU A 647 -38.92 -10.14 26.92
N ASP A 648 -38.89 -9.16 26.01
CA ASP A 648 -38.74 -9.38 24.58
C ASP A 648 -37.44 -10.14 24.24
N ALA A 649 -36.34 -9.77 24.91
CA ALA A 649 -35.07 -10.47 24.79
C ALA A 649 -35.12 -11.91 25.33
N GLU A 650 -35.72 -12.12 26.50
CA GLU A 650 -35.81 -13.45 27.09
C GLU A 650 -36.67 -14.41 26.25
N ILE A 651 -37.73 -13.93 25.62
CA ILE A 651 -38.55 -14.72 24.68
C ILE A 651 -37.68 -15.24 23.53
N THR A 652 -36.89 -14.37 22.91
CA THR A 652 -36.08 -14.74 21.73
C THR A 652 -34.86 -15.58 22.10
N LYS A 653 -34.22 -15.33 23.25
CA LYS A 653 -33.16 -16.19 23.82
C LYS A 653 -33.67 -17.61 24.05
N LYS A 654 -34.83 -17.78 24.71
CA LYS A 654 -35.44 -19.10 24.94
C LYS A 654 -35.79 -19.79 23.64
N ALA A 655 -36.38 -19.08 22.68
CA ALA A 655 -36.67 -19.65 21.36
C ALA A 655 -35.40 -20.13 20.64
N SER A 656 -34.29 -19.39 20.76
CA SER A 656 -33.01 -19.78 20.16
C SER A 656 -32.43 -21.09 20.72
N LEU A 657 -32.69 -21.40 21.99
CA LEU A 657 -32.27 -22.65 22.63
C LEU A 657 -33.01 -23.88 22.09
N GLU A 658 -34.14 -23.71 21.42
CA GLU A 658 -34.92 -24.81 20.82
C GLU A 658 -34.52 -25.10 19.37
N ILE A 659 -33.52 -24.39 18.83
CA ILE A 659 -33.02 -24.57 17.46
C ILE A 659 -31.56 -25.08 17.54
N PRO A 660 -31.20 -26.18 16.85
CA PRO A 660 -29.85 -26.72 16.84
C PRO A 660 -28.92 -25.89 15.92
N SER A 661 -28.80 -24.59 16.20
CA SER A 661 -27.97 -23.64 15.45
C SER A 661 -27.25 -22.70 16.43
N PRO A 662 -25.96 -22.41 16.22
CA PRO A 662 -25.25 -21.41 17.02
C PRO A 662 -25.82 -19.99 16.86
N PHE A 663 -26.42 -19.68 15.70
CA PHE A 663 -27.01 -18.36 15.43
C PHE A 663 -28.42 -18.49 14.85
N VAL A 664 -29.32 -17.63 15.31
CA VAL A 664 -30.64 -17.43 14.70
C VAL A 664 -31.01 -15.95 14.80
N ARG A 665 -31.35 -15.35 13.66
CA ARG A 665 -32.03 -14.06 13.61
C ARG A 665 -33.53 -14.28 13.72
N PHE A 666 -34.17 -13.70 14.71
CA PHE A 666 -35.63 -13.70 14.82
C PHE A 666 -36.17 -12.37 14.33
N ASP A 667 -36.98 -12.39 13.28
CA ASP A 667 -37.69 -11.22 12.80
C ASP A 667 -39.07 -11.24 13.45
N MET A 668 -39.32 -10.22 14.26
CA MET A 668 -40.46 -10.07 15.14
C MET A 668 -41.17 -8.76 14.83
N LEU A 669 -42.49 -8.76 14.92
CA LEU A 669 -43.28 -7.53 14.90
C LEU A 669 -43.57 -7.10 16.33
N LYS A 670 -43.30 -5.83 16.66
CA LYS A 670 -43.70 -5.26 17.95
C LYS A 670 -45.10 -4.67 17.83
N GLY A 671 -46.07 -5.41 18.36
CA GLY A 671 -47.45 -4.96 18.52
C GLY A 671 -47.66 -4.30 19.88
N HIS A 672 -48.85 -3.72 20.05
CA HIS A 672 -49.25 -3.07 21.31
C HIS A 672 -49.41 -4.05 22.49
N ASP A 673 -49.55 -5.34 22.20
CA ASP A 673 -49.79 -6.44 23.15
C ASP A 673 -48.64 -7.47 23.13
N GLY A 674 -47.45 -7.07 22.68
CA GLY A 674 -46.22 -7.85 22.78
C GLY A 674 -45.55 -8.17 21.44
N LEU A 675 -44.51 -9.01 21.50
CA LEU A 675 -43.81 -9.48 20.31
C LEU A 675 -44.59 -10.58 19.59
N VAL A 676 -44.54 -10.52 18.26
CA VAL A 676 -45.15 -11.49 17.37
C VAL A 676 -44.13 -12.00 16.36
N PHE A 677 -43.94 -13.31 16.32
CA PHE A 677 -43.00 -14.00 15.45
C PHE A 677 -43.37 -13.90 13.97
N GLY A 678 -42.44 -13.37 13.17
CA GLY A 678 -42.53 -13.31 11.72
C GLY A 678 -41.77 -14.44 11.05
N GLU A 679 -40.45 -14.48 11.25
CA GLU A 679 -39.55 -15.49 10.66
C GLU A 679 -38.33 -15.76 11.56
N ALA A 680 -37.68 -16.90 11.32
CA ALA A 680 -36.40 -17.26 11.94
C ALA A 680 -35.40 -17.60 10.83
N THR A 681 -34.25 -16.91 10.83
CA THR A 681 -33.19 -17.12 9.84
C THR A 681 -31.89 -17.53 10.54
N PRO A 682 -31.41 -18.79 10.36
CA PRO A 682 -30.19 -19.28 11.01
C PRO A 682 -28.89 -18.73 10.40
N ARG A 683 -29.00 -17.80 9.44
CA ARG A 683 -27.87 -17.09 8.83
C ARG A 683 -28.31 -15.68 8.45
N PRO A 684 -27.68 -14.61 8.95
CA PRO A 684 -28.13 -13.28 8.60
C PRO A 684 -27.64 -12.94 7.18
N GLY A 685 -28.54 -12.40 6.35
CA GLY A 685 -28.14 -11.72 5.12
C GLY A 685 -27.34 -10.45 5.44
N GLY A 686 -26.52 -9.97 4.49
CA GLY A 686 -25.80 -8.71 4.67
C GLY A 686 -24.67 -8.73 5.72
N PHE A 687 -24.21 -9.91 6.14
CA PHE A 687 -23.15 -10.05 7.16
C PHE A 687 -21.82 -9.35 6.81
N HIS A 688 -21.58 -9.04 5.53
CA HIS A 688 -20.40 -8.29 5.06
C HIS A 688 -20.51 -6.78 5.29
N LEU A 689 -21.66 -6.28 5.76
CA LEU A 689 -21.89 -4.85 5.96
C LEU A 689 -21.58 -4.39 7.40
N PHE A 690 -21.41 -5.31 8.35
CA PHE A 690 -20.96 -4.96 9.69
C PHE A 690 -19.54 -4.43 9.68
N ASN A 691 -19.22 -3.43 10.50
CA ASN A 691 -17.84 -2.95 10.65
C ASN A 691 -16.93 -4.04 11.26
N LYS A 692 -15.61 -3.78 11.28
CA LYS A 692 -14.61 -4.73 11.79
C LYS A 692 -14.86 -5.11 13.25
N GLU A 693 -15.34 -4.18 14.07
CA GLU A 693 -15.65 -4.44 15.48
C GLU A 693 -16.81 -5.42 15.63
N TYR A 694 -17.93 -5.21 14.93
CA TYR A 694 -19.10 -6.05 15.04
C TYR A 694 -18.94 -7.39 14.32
N ASP A 695 -18.18 -7.45 13.23
CA ASP A 695 -17.77 -8.73 12.63
C ASP A 695 -17.04 -9.62 13.64
N ARG A 696 -16.15 -9.03 14.46
CA ARG A 696 -15.45 -9.74 15.54
C ARG A 696 -16.40 -10.14 16.67
N LYS A 697 -17.23 -9.22 17.17
CA LYS A 697 -18.21 -9.51 18.24
C LYS A 697 -19.17 -10.64 17.84
N LEU A 698 -19.70 -10.60 16.62
CA LEU A 698 -20.54 -11.65 16.06
C LEU A 698 -19.78 -12.97 15.93
N GLY A 699 -18.51 -12.93 15.50
CA GLY A 699 -17.67 -14.12 15.33
C GLY A 699 -17.39 -14.80 16.68
N GLN A 700 -17.07 -14.02 17.71
CA GLN A 700 -16.91 -14.50 19.08
C GLN A 700 -18.21 -15.10 19.62
N ALA A 701 -19.32 -14.37 19.54
CA ALA A 701 -20.62 -14.84 20.00
C ALA A 701 -21.02 -16.17 19.32
N TYR A 702 -20.71 -16.32 18.03
CA TYR A 702 -20.94 -17.57 17.29
C TYR A 702 -20.13 -18.74 17.85
N ARG A 703 -18.83 -18.57 18.11
CA ARG A 703 -17.97 -19.64 18.63
C ARG A 703 -18.36 -20.03 20.05
N GLU A 704 -18.70 -19.07 20.89
CA GLU A 704 -19.22 -19.34 22.23
C GLU A 704 -20.56 -20.08 22.18
N ALA A 705 -21.46 -19.69 21.27
CA ALA A 705 -22.71 -20.39 21.03
C ALA A 705 -22.50 -21.82 20.51
N GLU A 706 -21.53 -22.03 19.61
CA GLU A 706 -21.17 -23.36 19.10
C GLU A 706 -20.63 -24.25 20.23
N ALA A 707 -19.86 -23.70 21.16
CA ALA A 707 -19.40 -24.40 22.36
C ALA A 707 -20.56 -24.76 23.31
N ARG A 708 -21.49 -23.82 23.57
CA ARG A 708 -22.70 -24.06 24.38
C ARG A 708 -23.58 -25.15 23.75
N LEU A 709 -23.85 -25.05 22.45
CA LEU A 709 -24.65 -26.00 21.68
C LEU A 709 -24.01 -27.40 21.72
N THR A 710 -22.70 -27.49 21.47
CA THR A 710 -21.97 -28.77 21.51
C THR A 710 -22.06 -29.42 22.88
N ARG A 711 -21.90 -28.63 23.95
CA ARG A 711 -22.05 -29.12 25.33
C ARG A 711 -23.46 -29.66 25.61
N ASP A 712 -24.50 -28.98 25.15
CA ASP A 712 -25.89 -29.43 25.32
C ASP A 712 -26.18 -30.71 24.54
N LEU A 713 -25.68 -30.81 23.30
CA LEU A 713 -25.77 -32.02 22.49
C LEU A 713 -25.07 -33.21 23.17
N LEU A 714 -23.86 -33.01 23.68
CA LEU A 714 -23.11 -34.03 24.44
C LEU A 714 -23.81 -34.44 25.73
N ARG A 715 -24.62 -33.55 26.33
CA ARG A 715 -25.48 -33.84 27.48
C ARG A 715 -26.82 -34.49 27.09
N GLY A 716 -27.04 -34.77 25.81
CA GLY A 716 -28.20 -35.50 25.31
C GLY A 716 -29.42 -34.62 24.95
N LYS A 717 -29.26 -33.31 24.77
CA LYS A 717 -30.36 -32.45 24.32
C LYS A 717 -30.84 -32.86 22.92
N LYS A 718 -32.15 -33.11 22.76
CA LYS A 718 -32.75 -33.66 21.53
C LYS A 718 -33.45 -32.66 20.61
N PHE A 719 -33.59 -31.40 21.02
CA PHE A 719 -34.27 -30.35 20.25
C PHE A 719 -35.65 -30.80 19.71
N GLU A 720 -36.50 -31.36 20.57
CA GLU A 720 -37.74 -32.04 20.15
C GLU A 720 -38.69 -31.13 19.36
N ALA A 721 -38.80 -29.86 19.76
CA ALA A 721 -39.58 -28.85 19.04
C ALA A 721 -39.09 -28.64 17.60
N PHE A 722 -37.79 -28.79 17.35
CA PHE A 722 -37.21 -28.71 16.03
C PHE A 722 -37.31 -30.04 15.28
N THR A 723 -36.76 -31.12 15.83
CA THR A 723 -36.63 -32.43 15.15
C THR A 723 -37.98 -33.06 14.78
N LYS A 724 -39.05 -32.80 15.54
CA LYS A 724 -40.42 -33.25 15.21
C LYS A 724 -40.98 -32.58 13.94
N ASN A 725 -40.60 -31.33 13.70
CA ASN A 725 -41.16 -30.49 12.63
C ASN A 725 -40.28 -30.47 11.37
N PHE A 726 -39.01 -30.84 11.52
CA PHE A 726 -38.02 -30.86 10.46
C PHE A 726 -37.42 -32.26 10.41
N LYS A 727 -37.87 -33.10 9.46
CA LYS A 727 -37.25 -34.41 9.19
C LYS A 727 -35.75 -34.19 8.92
N ILE A 728 -34.92 -34.51 9.91
CA ILE A 728 -33.44 -34.46 9.84
C ILE A 728 -32.95 -35.75 9.18
#